data_AF-A0A949Z5A1-F1
#
_entry.id   AF-A0A949Z5A1-F1
#
_cell.length_a   1.000
_cell.length_b   1.000
_cell.length_c   1.000
_cell.angle_alpha   90.00
_cell.angle_beta   90.00
_cell.angle_gamma   90.00
#
_symmetry.space_group_name_H-M   'P 1'
#
loop_
_entity.id
_entity.type
_entity.pdbx_description
1 polymer ?
#
loop_
_entity_poly.entity_id
_entity_poly.type
_entity_poly.pdbx_seq_one_letter_code
_entity_poly.pdbx_strand_id
1 'polypeptide(L)'
;MASHLHKAASFDIVEALNQRILILDGAMGTMIQQFKLQEEDYRGSRFSGHATPLKNNNEILCLTRPEIIKQIHLQYLEAGADIIETNTFNATTISQEDFGLQQYVTEINRAAARLGREAIAQVMAADPSRKRYVAGSIGPLNRTLSISRDVNDPGKREVTWEQVKNAYREQVAALVEGGVDLLLAETTFDTLNLKAALYAIEEHFEELGYRLPVMASGTITDASGRTLTGQTTEAFWISISHAPLLSVGLNCALGPKELRPYIEELAHIAPIYISCFPNAGLPDPLSATGFPETPESLAPQLKEWAELGWLNIVGGCCGTTPVHIAALANAVKDLPPRKVPELPRRTQFSGLEAYRLELGFTVIGERTNITGSPKFSKLVLAGDFDGALGVARQQVEGGANLIDINMDEGMLDSRAAMVKFLNLIAAEPDISRVPVMIDSSRWSVLEAGLQCIQGKGIVNSISLKEGEEKFKDHARLVRRYGAAVIVMAFDEQGQADNLARRKEICGRAYRILTEEVGFPPEDIVFDPNILTVATGLEEHSNYAVDFIAAVRWIKENLPYARVSGGVSNISFSFRGNNVVREAMHAAFLYHAINAGLDMGIINAGQLTVYEEIPKDLLELVEDVLLNRRPDATERLVEFAEQFKSAAKVEV
;
A
#
# COMPACT_ATOMS: atom_id res chain seq x y z
N MET A 1 2.33 -1.67 -17.15
CA MET A 1 2.14 -0.76 -18.31
C MET A 1 1.42 -1.55 -19.39
N ALA A 2 0.29 -1.14 -19.98
CA ALA A 2 -0.41 0.13 -20.04
C ALA A 2 -1.92 -0.11 -19.89
N SER A 3 -2.62 0.64 -19.03
CA SER A 3 -4.09 0.64 -19.05
C SER A 3 -4.58 1.46 -20.24
N HIS A 4 -5.66 1.00 -20.85
CA HIS A 4 -6.26 1.37 -22.13
C HIS A 4 -6.73 2.84 -22.28
N LEU A 5 -6.23 3.76 -21.47
CA LEU A 5 -6.58 5.18 -21.52
C LEU A 5 -5.63 5.92 -22.47
N HIS A 6 -6.17 6.78 -23.33
CA HIS A 6 -5.37 7.58 -24.24
C HIS A 6 -4.44 8.50 -23.44
N LYS A 7 -3.16 8.52 -23.80
CA LYS A 7 -2.17 9.43 -23.22
C LYS A 7 -2.53 10.86 -23.62
N ALA A 8 -2.74 11.75 -22.65
CA ALA A 8 -2.84 13.18 -22.94
C ALA A 8 -1.51 13.72 -23.51
N ALA A 9 -1.53 14.92 -24.07
CA ALA A 9 -0.35 15.64 -24.56
C ALA A 9 0.72 15.93 -23.46
N SER A 10 0.47 15.54 -22.20
CA SER A 10 1.26 15.79 -20.98
C SER A 10 2.44 14.84 -20.75
N PHE A 11 2.75 13.91 -21.66
CA PHE A 11 3.93 13.02 -21.54
C PHE A 11 5.25 13.66 -21.98
N ASP A 12 5.24 14.91 -22.42
CA ASP A 12 6.44 15.71 -22.69
C ASP A 12 7.33 15.92 -21.46
N ILE A 13 6.76 15.91 -20.24
CA ILE A 13 7.57 16.01 -19.01
C ILE A 13 8.55 14.83 -18.86
N VAL A 14 8.20 13.65 -19.39
CA VAL A 14 9.07 12.47 -19.37
C VAL A 14 10.30 12.68 -20.26
N GLU A 15 10.16 13.37 -21.38
CA GLU A 15 11.29 13.74 -22.23
C GLU A 15 12.23 14.68 -21.47
N ALA A 16 11.68 15.69 -20.80
CA ALA A 16 12.46 16.64 -20.00
C ALA A 16 13.21 15.94 -18.84
N LEU A 17 12.54 15.02 -18.13
CA LEU A 17 13.13 14.23 -17.03
C LEU A 17 14.28 13.31 -17.46
N ASN A 18 14.26 12.85 -18.72
CA ASN A 18 15.36 12.05 -19.28
C ASN A 18 16.55 12.91 -19.71
N GLN A 19 16.35 14.20 -19.96
CA GLN A 19 17.38 15.11 -20.44
C GLN A 19 18.06 15.89 -19.30
N ARG A 20 17.32 16.24 -18.25
CA ARG A 20 17.81 17.09 -17.16
C ARG A 20 17.03 16.87 -15.86
N ILE A 21 17.62 17.31 -14.75
CA ILE A 21 16.93 17.42 -13.47
C ILE A 21 15.92 18.58 -13.56
N LEU A 22 14.66 18.31 -13.23
CA LEU A 22 13.62 19.34 -13.18
C LEU A 22 13.58 20.03 -11.82
N ILE A 23 13.27 21.32 -11.84
CA ILE A 23 13.17 22.13 -10.63
C ILE A 23 11.70 22.30 -10.24
N LEU A 24 11.32 21.78 -9.08
CA LEU A 24 10.06 22.11 -8.41
C LEU A 24 10.25 23.44 -7.65
N ASP A 25 9.17 24.18 -7.41
CA ASP A 25 9.19 25.43 -6.67
C ASP A 25 9.46 25.22 -5.16
N GLY A 26 9.25 26.28 -4.39
CA GLY A 26 9.43 26.31 -2.95
C GLY A 26 8.10 26.51 -2.21
N ALA A 27 8.16 26.80 -0.91
CA ALA A 27 6.96 26.90 -0.10
C ALA A 27 6.04 28.10 -0.42
N MET A 28 4.83 27.79 -0.89
CA MET A 28 3.72 28.76 -0.99
C MET A 28 3.34 29.37 0.36
N GLY A 29 3.15 28.54 1.39
CA GLY A 29 2.65 28.99 2.69
C GLY A 29 3.56 30.00 3.40
N THR A 30 4.87 29.76 3.45
CA THR A 30 5.82 30.70 4.06
C THR A 30 5.99 31.97 3.23
N MET A 31 5.80 31.91 1.92
CA MET A 31 5.77 33.11 1.06
C MET A 31 4.53 33.97 1.34
N ILE A 32 3.35 33.37 1.49
CA ILE A 32 2.11 34.08 1.89
C ILE A 32 2.30 34.81 3.24
N GLN A 33 2.94 34.16 4.21
CA GLN A 33 3.17 34.75 5.54
C GLN A 33 3.98 36.07 5.49
N GLN A 34 4.85 36.25 4.49
CA GLN A 34 5.64 37.48 4.34
C GLN A 34 4.79 38.71 3.98
N PHE A 35 3.61 38.51 3.39
CA PHE A 35 2.65 39.59 3.10
C PHE A 35 1.91 40.08 4.35
N LYS A 36 2.04 39.39 5.50
CA LYS A 36 1.44 39.77 6.80
C LYS A 36 -0.07 40.05 6.70
N LEU A 37 -0.76 39.23 5.91
CA LEU A 37 -2.20 39.33 5.66
C LEU A 37 -3.00 39.21 6.96
N GLN A 38 -4.08 39.99 7.04
CA GLN A 38 -5.04 39.99 8.14
C GLN A 38 -6.35 39.32 7.74
N GLU A 39 -7.23 39.09 8.71
CA GLU A 39 -8.50 38.41 8.52
C GLU A 39 -9.33 39.00 7.35
N GLU A 40 -9.31 40.32 7.22
CA GLU A 40 -10.00 41.05 6.15
C GLU A 40 -9.48 40.69 4.76
N ASP A 41 -8.19 40.37 4.64
CA ASP A 41 -7.57 39.96 3.38
C ASP A 41 -8.01 38.56 2.98
N TYR A 42 -8.09 37.63 3.93
CA TYR A 42 -8.58 36.27 3.68
C TYR A 42 -10.08 36.27 3.32
N ARG A 43 -10.87 37.15 3.95
CA ARG A 43 -12.29 37.30 3.64
C ARG A 43 -12.55 37.95 2.29
N GLY A 44 -11.75 38.97 1.95
CA GLY A 44 -12.06 39.89 0.86
C GLY A 44 -13.46 40.50 1.00
N SER A 45 -13.99 41.02 -0.11
CA SER A 45 -15.37 41.52 -0.14
C SER A 45 -16.40 40.38 -0.03
N ARG A 46 -16.11 39.26 -0.69
CA ARG A 46 -17.01 38.12 -0.87
C ARG A 46 -17.38 37.39 0.43
N PHE A 47 -16.43 37.22 1.35
CA PHE A 47 -16.64 36.48 2.61
C PHE A 47 -16.64 37.39 3.84
N SER A 48 -16.84 38.69 3.65
CA SER A 48 -16.90 39.68 4.73
C SER A 48 -17.84 39.27 5.87
N GLY A 49 -19.02 38.73 5.56
CA GLY A 49 -20.01 38.25 6.52
C GLY A 49 -19.89 36.77 6.95
N HIS A 50 -18.81 36.07 6.60
CA HIS A 50 -18.66 34.65 6.93
C HIS A 50 -18.55 34.41 8.44
N ALA A 51 -19.24 33.40 8.98
CA ALA A 51 -19.35 33.24 10.44
C ALA A 51 -18.03 32.81 11.11
N THR A 52 -17.21 32.03 10.40
CA THR A 52 -15.96 31.47 10.91
C THR A 52 -14.77 32.35 10.51
N PRO A 53 -13.74 32.53 11.35
CA PRO A 53 -12.48 33.15 10.94
C PRO A 53 -11.83 32.42 9.75
N LEU A 54 -11.31 33.16 8.78
CA LEU A 54 -10.68 32.61 7.57
C LEU A 54 -9.17 32.79 7.52
N LYS A 55 -8.58 33.54 8.45
CA LYS A 55 -7.13 33.68 8.57
C LYS A 55 -6.46 32.31 8.70
N ASN A 56 -5.37 32.14 7.97
CA ASN A 56 -4.59 30.90 7.79
C ASN A 56 -5.22 29.84 6.86
N ASN A 57 -6.41 30.07 6.29
CA ASN A 57 -6.87 29.27 5.15
C ASN A 57 -6.22 29.81 3.87
N ASN A 58 -4.98 29.40 3.59
CA ASN A 58 -4.22 29.96 2.46
C ASN A 58 -4.90 29.73 1.12
N GLU A 59 -5.65 28.63 0.97
CA GLU A 59 -6.31 28.23 -0.26
C GLU A 59 -7.40 29.25 -0.68
N ILE A 60 -8.07 29.91 0.27
CA ILE A 60 -9.10 30.91 -0.05
C ILE A 60 -8.52 32.14 -0.76
N LEU A 61 -7.22 32.41 -0.60
CA LEU A 61 -6.53 33.53 -1.25
C LEU A 61 -6.50 33.37 -2.77
N CYS A 62 -6.69 32.17 -3.30
CA CYS A 62 -6.91 31.97 -4.74
C CYS A 62 -8.16 32.70 -5.26
N LEU A 63 -9.12 33.00 -4.39
CA LEU A 63 -10.34 33.74 -4.72
C LEU A 63 -10.29 35.19 -4.23
N THR A 64 -9.72 35.45 -3.06
CA THR A 64 -9.78 36.77 -2.41
C THR A 64 -8.56 37.64 -2.65
N ARG A 65 -7.39 37.03 -2.89
CA ARG A 65 -6.11 37.69 -3.18
C ARG A 65 -5.36 37.00 -4.35
N PRO A 66 -6.01 36.76 -5.51
CA PRO A 66 -5.41 36.03 -6.62
C PRO A 66 -4.11 36.66 -7.14
N GLU A 67 -3.98 37.99 -7.01
CA GLU A 67 -2.79 38.75 -7.38
C GLU A 67 -1.54 38.33 -6.59
N ILE A 68 -1.70 38.04 -5.30
CA ILE A 68 -0.59 37.62 -4.42
C ILE A 68 -0.14 36.21 -4.80
N ILE A 69 -1.09 35.28 -4.97
CA ILE A 69 -0.78 33.89 -5.33
C ILE A 69 -0.08 33.83 -6.68
N LYS A 70 -0.58 34.56 -7.69
CA LYS A 70 0.07 34.65 -9.00
C LYS A 70 1.47 35.27 -8.91
N GLN A 71 1.65 36.31 -8.09
CA GLN A 71 2.96 36.92 -7.88
C GLN A 71 3.97 35.92 -7.31
N ILE A 72 3.57 35.08 -6.35
CA ILE A 72 4.46 34.05 -5.77
C ILE A 72 4.86 33.02 -6.84
N HIS A 73 3.92 32.54 -7.66
CA HIS A 73 4.25 31.64 -8.78
C HIS A 73 5.27 32.27 -9.74
N LEU A 74 5.07 33.53 -10.12
CA LEU A 74 5.99 34.24 -11.01
C LEU A 74 7.40 34.31 -10.41
N GLN A 75 7.53 34.61 -9.12
CA GLN A 75 8.83 34.66 -8.44
C GLN A 75 9.58 33.33 -8.50
N TYR A 76 8.88 32.19 -8.31
CA TYR A 76 9.51 30.88 -8.43
C TYR A 76 9.86 30.50 -9.87
N LEU A 77 8.99 30.82 -10.83
CA LEU A 77 9.26 30.61 -12.26
C LEU A 77 10.49 31.40 -12.72
N GLU A 78 10.60 32.66 -12.31
CA GLU A 78 11.74 33.55 -12.57
C GLU A 78 13.02 33.05 -11.89
N ALA A 79 12.91 32.46 -10.70
CA ALA A 79 14.02 31.80 -10.02
C ALA A 79 14.49 30.50 -10.72
N GLY A 80 13.69 29.95 -11.64
CA GLY A 80 14.08 28.81 -12.45
C GLY A 80 13.22 27.56 -12.27
N ALA A 81 12.15 27.60 -11.48
CA ALA A 81 11.23 26.46 -11.29
C ALA A 81 10.59 26.01 -12.62
N ASP A 82 10.75 24.74 -12.97
CA ASP A 82 10.10 24.09 -14.11
C ASP A 82 8.68 23.63 -13.78
N ILE A 83 8.43 23.28 -12.52
CA ILE A 83 7.14 22.83 -12.02
C ILE A 83 6.75 23.79 -10.88
N ILE A 84 5.53 24.31 -10.91
CA ILE A 84 4.95 25.07 -9.79
C ILE A 84 3.76 24.32 -9.20
N GLU A 85 3.65 24.35 -7.89
CA GLU A 85 2.55 23.71 -7.16
C GLU A 85 1.36 24.67 -7.04
N THR A 86 0.14 24.20 -7.31
CA THR A 86 -1.07 25.00 -7.03
C THR A 86 -1.22 25.27 -5.53
N ASN A 87 -1.75 26.43 -5.15
CA ASN A 87 -2.09 26.73 -3.76
C ASN A 87 -3.38 25.99 -3.32
N THR A 88 -3.29 24.66 -3.19
CA THR A 88 -4.44 23.75 -2.98
C THR A 88 -4.17 22.66 -1.95
N PHE A 89 -3.12 22.79 -1.15
CA PHE A 89 -2.70 21.77 -0.17
C PHE A 89 -3.86 21.27 0.71
N ASN A 90 -4.69 22.17 1.24
CA ASN A 90 -5.87 21.86 2.05
C ASN A 90 -7.21 22.13 1.33
N ALA A 91 -7.23 22.14 -0.01
CA ALA A 91 -8.43 22.45 -0.79
C ALA A 91 -9.32 21.20 -0.98
N THR A 92 -9.71 20.56 0.12
CA THR A 92 -10.63 19.42 0.15
C THR A 92 -11.81 19.70 1.06
N THR A 93 -12.92 18.97 0.90
CA THR A 93 -14.11 19.16 1.74
C THR A 93 -13.85 18.87 3.21
N ILE A 94 -12.97 17.91 3.52
CA ILE A 94 -12.58 17.56 4.89
C ILE A 94 -11.77 18.68 5.54
N SER A 95 -10.74 19.21 4.85
CA SER A 95 -9.92 20.28 5.45
C SER A 95 -10.66 21.62 5.50
N GLN A 96 -11.49 21.93 4.49
CA GLN A 96 -12.27 23.18 4.44
C GLN A 96 -13.45 23.21 5.41
N GLU A 97 -13.79 22.08 6.05
CA GLU A 97 -14.78 22.03 7.13
C GLU A 97 -14.36 22.88 8.33
N ASP A 98 -13.08 22.91 8.69
CA ASP A 98 -12.55 23.72 9.80
C ASP A 98 -12.83 25.24 9.60
N PHE A 99 -13.08 25.65 8.34
CA PHE A 99 -13.40 27.02 7.96
C PHE A 99 -14.86 27.21 7.50
N GLY A 100 -15.67 26.14 7.42
CA GLY A 100 -17.04 26.20 6.90
C GLY A 100 -17.13 26.54 5.41
N LEU A 101 -16.16 26.08 4.60
CA LEU A 101 -16.04 26.43 3.18
C LEU A 101 -16.10 25.22 2.24
N GLN A 102 -16.67 24.10 2.67
CA GLN A 102 -16.74 22.86 1.89
C GLN A 102 -17.35 23.07 0.49
N GLN A 103 -18.38 23.90 0.38
CA GLN A 103 -19.06 24.23 -0.89
C GLN A 103 -18.19 25.01 -1.91
N TYR A 104 -17.04 25.54 -1.49
CA TYR A 104 -16.13 26.32 -2.34
C TYR A 104 -14.92 25.50 -2.83
N VAL A 105 -14.78 24.25 -2.43
CA VAL A 105 -13.64 23.38 -2.77
C VAL A 105 -13.39 23.32 -4.28
N THR A 106 -14.44 23.04 -5.05
CA THR A 106 -14.33 22.99 -6.52
C THR A 106 -13.87 24.34 -7.10
N GLU A 107 -14.40 25.45 -6.60
CA GLU A 107 -14.07 26.79 -7.09
C GLU A 107 -12.62 27.19 -6.76
N ILE A 108 -12.20 26.93 -5.52
CA ILE A 108 -10.84 27.19 -5.03
C ILE A 108 -9.81 26.47 -5.90
N ASN A 109 -10.00 25.17 -6.14
CA ASN A 109 -9.06 24.35 -6.93
C ASN A 109 -8.97 24.82 -8.38
N ARG A 110 -10.11 25.09 -9.04
CA ARG A 110 -10.11 25.63 -10.42
C ARG A 110 -9.42 26.99 -10.49
N ALA A 111 -9.68 27.87 -9.52
CA ALA A 111 -9.03 29.18 -9.47
C ALA A 111 -7.51 29.05 -9.29
N ALA A 112 -7.05 28.18 -8.38
CA ALA A 112 -5.64 27.94 -8.14
C ALA A 112 -4.92 27.40 -9.39
N ALA A 113 -5.49 26.39 -10.06
CA ALA A 113 -4.95 25.85 -11.31
C ALA A 113 -4.86 26.94 -12.39
N ARG A 114 -5.91 27.75 -12.56
CA ARG A 114 -5.91 28.87 -13.51
C ARG A 114 -4.80 29.88 -13.21
N LEU A 115 -4.58 30.25 -11.94
CA LEU A 115 -3.52 31.20 -11.57
C LEU A 115 -2.13 30.67 -11.93
N GLY A 116 -1.87 29.39 -11.69
CA GLY A 116 -0.63 28.73 -12.15
C GLY A 116 -0.48 28.78 -13.67
N ARG A 117 -1.55 28.46 -14.41
CA ARG A 117 -1.54 28.52 -15.89
C ARG A 117 -1.32 29.91 -16.44
N GLU A 118 -1.90 30.93 -15.83
CA GLU A 118 -1.68 32.33 -16.21
C GLU A 118 -0.23 32.76 -15.94
N ALA A 119 0.35 32.36 -14.80
CA ALA A 119 1.75 32.66 -14.47
C ALA A 119 2.71 31.99 -15.48
N ILE A 120 2.48 30.73 -15.82
CA ILE A 120 3.24 30.01 -16.84
C ILE A 120 3.09 30.66 -18.21
N ALA A 121 1.88 31.01 -18.63
CA ALA A 121 1.64 31.67 -19.92
C ALA A 121 2.41 32.99 -20.01
N GLN A 122 2.49 33.74 -18.92
CA GLN A 122 3.24 35.00 -18.86
C GLN A 122 4.75 34.78 -19.05
N VAL A 123 5.37 33.82 -18.37
CA VAL A 123 6.82 33.57 -18.50
C VAL A 123 7.17 32.90 -19.84
N MET A 124 6.31 32.00 -20.34
CA MET A 124 6.52 31.34 -21.63
C MET A 124 6.32 32.28 -22.82
N ALA A 125 5.54 33.36 -22.67
CA ALA A 125 5.48 34.42 -23.67
C ALA A 125 6.81 35.17 -23.80
N ALA A 126 7.60 35.26 -22.73
CA ALA A 126 8.93 35.86 -22.72
C ALA A 126 10.03 34.89 -23.18
N ASP A 127 9.95 33.62 -22.75
CA ASP A 127 10.85 32.54 -23.17
C ASP A 127 10.07 31.23 -23.45
N PRO A 128 9.71 30.97 -24.71
CA PRO A 128 8.98 29.76 -25.08
C PRO A 128 9.87 28.51 -25.15
N SER A 129 11.20 28.65 -25.04
CA SER A 129 12.13 27.53 -25.21
C SER A 129 12.13 26.58 -24.01
N ARG A 130 11.77 27.08 -22.82
CA ARG A 130 11.73 26.32 -21.59
C ARG A 130 10.30 26.09 -21.14
N LYS A 131 9.80 24.87 -21.38
CA LYS A 131 8.47 24.44 -20.95
C LYS A 131 8.36 24.42 -19.42
N ARG A 132 7.18 24.79 -18.92
CA ARG A 132 6.84 24.84 -17.51
C ARG A 132 5.53 24.08 -17.27
N TYR A 133 5.34 23.56 -16.07
CA TYR A 133 4.20 22.71 -15.73
C TYR A 133 3.54 23.17 -14.43
N VAL A 134 2.22 23.07 -14.36
CA VAL A 134 1.44 23.24 -13.12
C VAL A 134 1.16 21.87 -12.51
N ALA A 135 1.66 21.64 -11.30
CA ALA A 135 1.29 20.48 -10.50
C ALA A 135 0.10 20.82 -9.60
N GLY A 136 -0.99 20.07 -9.72
CA GLY A 136 -2.09 20.11 -8.78
C GLY A 136 -1.67 19.53 -7.44
N SER A 137 -1.34 20.38 -6.46
CA SER A 137 -0.96 19.96 -5.11
C SER A 137 -2.17 19.41 -4.35
N ILE A 138 -2.00 18.20 -3.82
CA ILE A 138 -2.97 17.43 -3.04
C ILE A 138 -2.29 17.09 -1.72
N GLY A 139 -2.64 17.79 -0.64
CA GLY A 139 -2.09 17.53 0.69
C GLY A 139 -2.72 16.31 1.37
N PRO A 140 -2.21 15.91 2.54
CA PRO A 140 -2.51 14.63 3.20
C PRO A 140 -3.83 14.59 3.99
N LEU A 141 -4.62 15.67 3.96
CA LEU A 141 -5.73 15.99 4.88
C LEU A 141 -5.29 16.26 6.32
N ASN A 142 -6.20 16.90 7.06
CA ASN A 142 -6.10 17.14 8.50
C ASN A 142 -6.76 16.02 9.34
N ARG A 143 -7.05 14.84 8.77
CA ARG A 143 -7.69 13.67 9.41
C ARG A 143 -7.01 12.39 8.93
N THR A 144 -7.06 11.31 9.71
CA THR A 144 -6.28 10.07 9.45
C THR A 144 -7.17 8.84 9.33
N LEU A 145 -6.83 7.94 8.41
CA LEU A 145 -7.48 6.63 8.28
C LEU A 145 -6.71 5.54 9.04
N SER A 146 -5.40 5.68 9.22
CA SER A 146 -4.57 4.61 9.80
C SER A 146 -4.55 4.60 11.32
N ILE A 147 -4.62 5.77 11.97
CA ILE A 147 -4.49 5.91 13.43
C ILE A 147 -5.66 6.68 14.03
N SER A 148 -5.96 6.42 15.31
CA SER A 148 -6.90 7.21 16.10
C SER A 148 -6.21 8.44 16.68
N ARG A 149 -6.95 9.55 16.79
CA ARG A 149 -6.55 10.72 17.59
C ARG A 149 -7.09 10.68 19.02
N ASP A 150 -8.02 9.76 19.28
CA ASP A 150 -8.59 9.55 20.60
C ASP A 150 -7.75 8.52 21.34
N VAL A 151 -6.93 8.99 22.29
CA VAL A 151 -6.03 8.12 23.07
C VAL A 151 -6.78 7.07 23.91
N ASN A 152 -8.09 7.25 24.15
CA ASN A 152 -8.91 6.31 24.91
C ASN A 152 -9.61 5.28 24.02
N ASP A 153 -9.65 5.50 22.69
CA ASP A 153 -10.24 4.58 21.73
C ASP A 153 -9.31 4.41 20.52
N PRO A 154 -8.33 3.49 20.61
CA PRO A 154 -7.37 3.23 19.53
C PRO A 154 -8.02 2.73 18.23
N GLY A 155 -9.23 2.16 18.31
CA GLY A 155 -9.97 1.64 17.17
C GLY A 155 -10.80 2.69 16.41
N LYS A 156 -11.00 3.87 16.99
CA LYS A 156 -11.81 4.94 16.39
C LYS A 156 -11.14 5.62 15.21
N ARG A 157 -11.93 6.02 14.22
CA ARG A 157 -11.51 6.87 13.10
C ARG A 157 -12.48 8.04 12.95
N GLU A 158 -11.95 9.24 12.74
CA GLU A 158 -12.75 10.46 12.57
C GLU A 158 -13.42 10.53 11.20
N VAL A 159 -12.82 9.85 10.22
CA VAL A 159 -13.29 9.77 8.84
C VAL A 159 -13.26 8.33 8.36
N THR A 160 -14.09 8.04 7.37
CA THR A 160 -14.13 6.75 6.67
C THR A 160 -13.38 6.83 5.35
N TRP A 161 -12.97 5.67 4.82
CA TRP A 161 -12.36 5.57 3.49
C TRP A 161 -13.18 6.29 2.41
N GLU A 162 -14.50 6.09 2.40
CA GLU A 162 -15.40 6.72 1.44
C GLU A 162 -15.41 8.25 1.54
N GLN A 163 -15.41 8.80 2.76
CA GLN A 163 -15.33 10.26 2.93
C GLN A 163 -14.01 10.81 2.38
N VAL A 164 -12.88 10.14 2.68
CA VAL A 164 -11.56 10.55 2.22
C VAL A 164 -11.44 10.44 0.70
N LYS A 165 -11.83 9.30 0.12
CA LYS A 165 -11.85 9.06 -1.33
C LYS A 165 -12.69 10.13 -2.04
N ASN A 166 -13.90 10.42 -1.55
CA ASN A 166 -14.78 11.40 -2.17
C ASN A 166 -14.23 12.83 -2.08
N ALA A 167 -13.61 13.19 -0.95
CA ALA A 167 -12.96 14.50 -0.79
C ALA A 167 -11.81 14.70 -1.78
N TYR A 168 -10.96 13.68 -1.95
CA TYR A 168 -9.89 13.72 -2.95
C TYR A 168 -10.42 13.73 -4.38
N ARG A 169 -11.45 12.92 -4.67
CA ARG A 169 -12.06 12.86 -5.99
C ARG A 169 -12.62 14.21 -6.44
N GLU A 170 -13.30 14.94 -5.55
CA GLU A 170 -13.79 16.29 -5.86
C GLU A 170 -12.64 17.25 -6.16
N GLN A 171 -11.59 17.23 -5.32
CA GLN A 171 -10.41 18.05 -5.53
C GLN A 171 -9.72 17.74 -6.87
N VAL A 172 -9.47 16.47 -7.16
CA VAL A 172 -8.82 16.00 -8.38
C VAL A 172 -9.61 16.43 -9.62
N ALA A 173 -10.93 16.23 -9.61
CA ALA A 173 -11.78 16.65 -10.73
C ALA A 173 -11.68 18.16 -10.98
N ALA A 174 -11.71 18.97 -9.93
CA ALA A 174 -11.61 20.42 -10.03
C ALA A 174 -10.22 20.89 -10.51
N LEU A 175 -9.13 20.24 -10.07
CA LEU A 175 -7.76 20.52 -10.53
C LEU A 175 -7.59 20.18 -12.02
N VAL A 176 -8.05 19.01 -12.44
CA VAL A 176 -7.97 18.55 -13.84
C VAL A 176 -8.77 19.48 -14.76
N GLU A 177 -9.99 19.85 -14.38
CA GLU A 177 -10.79 20.83 -15.12
C GLU A 177 -10.15 22.22 -15.15
N GLY A 178 -9.47 22.61 -14.07
CA GLY A 178 -8.67 23.83 -13.99
C GLY A 178 -7.44 23.85 -14.91
N GLY A 179 -7.08 22.71 -15.51
CA GLY A 179 -6.04 22.59 -16.53
C GLY A 179 -4.64 22.41 -15.97
N VAL A 180 -4.48 21.72 -14.84
CA VAL A 180 -3.14 21.29 -14.35
C VAL A 180 -2.49 20.30 -15.33
N ASP A 181 -1.16 20.29 -15.38
CA ASP A 181 -0.41 19.41 -16.28
C ASP A 181 -0.12 18.04 -15.64
N LEU A 182 -0.04 18.00 -14.31
CA LEU A 182 0.18 16.81 -13.49
C LEU A 182 -0.48 16.96 -12.11
N LEU A 183 -0.62 15.84 -11.39
CA LEU A 183 -1.11 15.82 -10.00
C LEU A 183 0.04 15.46 -9.06
N LEU A 184 0.11 16.09 -7.89
CA LEU A 184 1.11 15.85 -6.87
C LEU A 184 0.44 15.60 -5.53
N ALA A 185 0.36 14.32 -5.12
CA ALA A 185 -0.05 13.95 -3.77
C ALA A 185 1.18 14.04 -2.85
N GLU A 186 1.24 15.04 -1.98
CA GLU A 186 2.46 15.40 -1.25
C GLU A 186 2.27 15.43 0.27
N THR A 187 3.40 15.47 0.99
CA THR A 187 3.45 15.52 2.45
C THR A 187 2.65 14.39 3.10
N THR A 188 2.65 13.21 2.47
CA THR A 188 1.89 12.06 2.97
C THR A 188 2.51 11.55 4.25
N PHE A 189 1.82 11.76 5.37
CA PHE A 189 2.17 11.17 6.65
C PHE A 189 1.34 9.91 6.99
N ASP A 190 0.16 9.76 6.35
CA ASP A 190 -0.73 8.60 6.44
C ASP A 190 -0.85 7.93 5.07
N THR A 191 -0.20 6.78 4.92
CA THR A 191 -0.18 6.05 3.64
C THR A 191 -1.56 5.55 3.23
N LEU A 192 -2.47 5.30 4.16
CA LEU A 192 -3.83 4.87 3.84
C LEU A 192 -4.64 6.03 3.22
N ASN A 193 -4.41 7.27 3.69
CA ASN A 193 -4.96 8.46 3.02
C ASN A 193 -4.42 8.60 1.60
N LEU A 194 -3.12 8.38 1.38
CA LEU A 194 -2.54 8.43 0.04
C LEU A 194 -3.09 7.32 -0.85
N LYS A 195 -3.28 6.09 -0.35
CA LYS A 195 -3.95 5.03 -1.11
C LYS A 195 -5.37 5.44 -1.51
N ALA A 196 -6.12 6.11 -0.64
CA ALA A 196 -7.44 6.64 -0.98
C ALA A 196 -7.37 7.77 -2.03
N ALA A 197 -6.36 8.64 -1.98
CA ALA A 197 -6.12 9.65 -3.00
C ALA A 197 -5.79 9.03 -4.36
N LEU A 198 -4.87 8.05 -4.39
CA LEU A 198 -4.50 7.33 -5.61
C LEU A 198 -5.68 6.55 -6.18
N TYR A 199 -6.50 5.93 -5.34
CA TYR A 199 -7.75 5.31 -5.75
C TYR A 199 -8.68 6.32 -6.44
N ALA A 200 -8.90 7.48 -5.81
CA ALA A 200 -9.77 8.54 -6.34
C ALA A 200 -9.25 9.11 -7.68
N ILE A 201 -7.93 9.27 -7.81
CA ILE A 201 -7.27 9.70 -9.04
C ILE A 201 -7.52 8.71 -10.18
N GLU A 202 -7.27 7.42 -9.94
CA GLU A 202 -7.45 6.38 -10.95
C GLU A 202 -8.91 6.21 -11.37
N GLU A 203 -9.84 6.27 -10.41
CA GLU A 203 -11.28 6.24 -10.68
C GLU A 203 -11.70 7.43 -11.56
N HIS A 204 -11.17 8.62 -11.29
CA HIS A 204 -11.46 9.79 -12.12
C HIS A 204 -10.86 9.69 -13.53
N PHE A 205 -9.64 9.15 -13.68
CA PHE A 205 -9.03 8.94 -15.00
C PHE A 205 -9.78 7.94 -15.87
N GLU A 206 -10.35 6.89 -15.26
CA GLU A 206 -11.20 5.94 -15.98
C GLU A 206 -12.44 6.60 -16.57
N GLU A 207 -13.07 7.52 -15.82
CA GLU A 207 -14.23 8.28 -16.30
C GLU A 207 -13.87 9.29 -17.38
N LEU A 208 -12.71 9.93 -17.25
CA LEU A 208 -12.23 10.90 -18.24
C LEU A 208 -11.77 10.26 -19.55
N GLY A 209 -11.35 9.00 -19.54
CA GLY A 209 -10.80 8.32 -20.72
C GLY A 209 -9.32 8.66 -21.02
N TYR A 210 -8.69 9.49 -20.20
CA TYR A 210 -7.27 9.88 -20.30
C TYR A 210 -6.65 10.05 -18.91
N ARG A 211 -5.31 10.06 -18.85
CA ARG A 211 -4.56 10.26 -17.60
C ARG A 211 -3.58 11.42 -17.67
N LEU A 212 -3.37 12.09 -16.54
CA LEU A 212 -2.22 12.97 -16.30
C LEU A 212 -1.10 12.21 -15.56
N PRO A 213 0.16 12.67 -15.64
CA PRO A 213 1.21 12.19 -14.76
C PRO A 213 0.87 12.44 -13.28
N VAL A 214 1.22 11.49 -12.41
CA VAL A 214 0.93 11.57 -10.98
C VAL A 214 2.24 11.43 -10.20
N MET A 215 2.54 12.38 -9.32
CA MET A 215 3.65 12.32 -8.38
C MET A 215 3.09 11.97 -6.99
N ALA A 216 3.85 11.19 -6.23
CA ALA A 216 3.55 10.91 -4.83
C ALA A 216 4.76 11.25 -3.96
N SER A 217 4.57 11.95 -2.84
CA SER A 217 5.63 12.29 -1.91
C SER A 217 5.21 12.01 -0.47
N GLY A 218 6.03 11.20 0.21
CA GLY A 218 5.89 10.89 1.62
C GLY A 218 6.59 11.92 2.51
N THR A 219 6.30 11.87 3.81
CA THR A 219 7.04 12.65 4.81
C THR A 219 7.50 11.76 5.95
N ILE A 220 8.79 11.83 6.26
CA ILE A 220 9.41 11.16 7.41
C ILE A 220 9.43 12.17 8.55
N THR A 221 8.82 11.86 9.68
CA THR A 221 8.50 12.88 10.68
C THR A 221 9.66 13.22 11.62
N ASP A 222 10.58 12.27 11.83
CA ASP A 222 11.68 12.44 12.76
C ASP A 222 12.85 11.50 12.44
N ALA A 223 13.84 11.47 13.34
CA ALA A 223 15.06 10.67 13.21
C ALA A 223 14.82 9.15 13.27
N SER A 224 13.61 8.66 13.59
CA SER A 224 13.28 7.23 13.56
C SER A 224 13.20 6.66 12.13
N GLY A 225 13.10 7.54 11.11
CA GLY A 225 13.01 7.12 9.72
C GLY A 225 11.65 6.57 9.33
N ARG A 226 10.60 6.95 10.06
CA ARG A 226 9.23 6.51 9.82
C ARG A 226 8.30 7.69 9.50
N THR A 227 7.23 7.38 8.77
CA THR A 227 6.08 8.28 8.64
C THR A 227 5.39 8.45 10.00
N LEU A 228 4.50 9.44 10.13
CA LEU A 228 3.70 9.62 11.36
C LEU A 228 2.90 8.35 11.73
N THR A 229 2.52 7.58 10.71
CA THR A 229 1.76 6.33 10.84
C THR A 229 2.64 5.09 10.99
N GLY A 230 3.95 5.28 11.17
CA GLY A 230 4.91 4.25 11.58
C GLY A 230 5.58 3.50 10.45
N GLN A 231 5.31 3.81 9.17
CA GLN A 231 5.90 3.09 8.05
C GLN A 231 7.35 3.50 7.78
N THR A 232 8.21 2.51 7.51
CA THR A 232 9.54 2.72 6.93
C THR A 232 9.45 3.21 5.48
N THR A 233 10.51 3.84 4.95
CA THR A 233 10.59 4.29 3.55
C THR A 233 10.27 3.19 2.55
N GLU A 234 10.85 2.00 2.77
CA GLU A 234 10.61 0.85 1.90
C GLU A 234 9.16 0.35 1.97
N ALA A 235 8.60 0.25 3.18
CA ALA A 235 7.21 -0.16 3.36
C ALA A 235 6.24 0.85 2.70
N PHE A 236 6.52 2.14 2.83
CA PHE A 236 5.78 3.21 2.15
C PHE A 236 5.79 3.00 0.64
N TRP A 237 6.97 2.82 0.04
CA TRP A 237 7.08 2.58 -1.40
C TRP A 237 6.30 1.34 -1.85
N ILE A 238 6.48 0.20 -1.18
CA ILE A 238 5.76 -1.05 -1.52
C ILE A 238 4.24 -0.83 -1.49
N SER A 239 3.74 -0.10 -0.50
CA SER A 239 2.31 0.17 -0.30
C SER A 239 1.66 0.94 -1.46
N ILE A 240 2.41 1.81 -2.14
CA ILE A 240 1.90 2.68 -3.21
C ILE A 240 2.39 2.31 -4.61
N SER A 241 3.37 1.40 -4.72
CA SER A 241 4.00 0.98 -5.99
C SER A 241 3.03 0.41 -7.04
N HIS A 242 1.83 0.03 -6.63
CA HIS A 242 0.75 -0.44 -7.51
C HIS A 242 0.21 0.67 -8.42
N ALA A 243 0.31 1.94 -8.01
CA ALA A 243 -0.16 3.08 -8.77
C ALA A 243 0.82 3.46 -9.90
N PRO A 244 0.33 3.87 -11.08
CA PRO A 244 1.17 4.25 -12.22
C PRO A 244 1.74 5.67 -12.05
N LEU A 245 2.67 5.83 -11.11
CA LEU A 245 3.29 7.10 -10.74
C LEU A 245 4.38 7.53 -11.73
N LEU A 246 4.49 8.83 -11.96
CA LEU A 246 5.63 9.49 -12.61
C LEU A 246 6.85 9.46 -11.69
N SER A 247 6.69 9.94 -10.46
CA SER A 247 7.76 9.95 -9.46
C SER A 247 7.25 9.57 -8.07
N VAL A 248 8.18 9.07 -7.26
CA VAL A 248 8.04 8.97 -5.80
C VAL A 248 9.11 9.81 -5.14
N GLY A 249 8.78 10.44 -4.01
CA GLY A 249 9.72 11.29 -3.31
C GLY A 249 9.46 11.41 -1.82
N LEU A 250 10.27 12.26 -1.20
CA LEU A 250 10.08 12.72 0.17
C LEU A 250 10.14 14.24 0.24
N ASN A 251 9.31 14.81 1.11
CA ASN A 251 9.26 16.24 1.33
C ASN A 251 8.83 16.61 2.75
N CYS A 252 9.05 17.87 3.10
CA CYS A 252 8.68 18.46 4.39
C CYS A 252 9.36 17.75 5.59
N ALA A 253 8.95 18.14 6.81
CA ALA A 253 9.41 17.71 8.13
C ALA A 253 10.92 17.87 8.41
N LEU A 254 11.77 17.25 7.59
CA LEU A 254 13.21 17.18 7.72
C LEU A 254 13.95 18.15 6.77
N GLY A 255 15.14 18.55 7.19
CA GLY A 255 16.11 19.22 6.32
C GLY A 255 16.87 18.21 5.45
N PRO A 256 17.75 18.69 4.54
CA PRO A 256 18.51 17.80 3.67
C PRO A 256 19.35 16.78 4.45
N LYS A 257 20.06 17.23 5.49
CA LYS A 257 20.94 16.37 6.30
C LYS A 257 20.22 15.14 6.87
N GLU A 258 19.05 15.33 7.47
CA GLU A 258 18.27 14.25 8.09
C GLU A 258 17.57 13.38 7.04
N LEU A 259 17.21 13.96 5.88
CA LEU A 259 16.46 13.25 4.84
C LEU A 259 17.34 12.36 3.95
N ARG A 260 18.65 12.62 3.90
CA ARG A 260 19.63 11.92 3.06
C ARG A 260 19.48 10.39 3.00
N PRO A 261 19.52 9.63 4.13
CA PRO A 261 19.51 8.16 4.08
C PRO A 261 18.25 7.61 3.41
N TYR A 262 17.12 8.29 3.55
CA TYR A 262 15.84 7.83 3.01
C TYR A 262 15.72 8.10 1.51
N ILE A 263 16.29 9.20 1.02
CA ILE A 263 16.39 9.46 -0.42
C ILE A 263 17.37 8.49 -1.09
N GLU A 264 18.49 8.19 -0.43
CA GLU A 264 19.43 7.16 -0.90
C GLU A 264 18.72 5.80 -1.03
N GLU A 265 18.02 5.37 0.01
CA GLU A 265 17.25 4.12 0.00
C GLU A 265 16.22 4.11 -1.14
N LEU A 266 15.40 5.15 -1.25
CA LEU A 266 14.35 5.27 -2.27
C LEU A 266 14.94 5.22 -3.69
N ALA A 267 16.08 5.88 -3.91
CA ALA A 267 16.80 5.87 -5.19
C ALA A 267 17.28 4.48 -5.61
N HIS A 268 17.48 3.55 -4.68
CA HIS A 268 17.87 2.17 -4.99
C HIS A 268 16.67 1.23 -5.19
N ILE A 269 15.53 1.47 -4.52
CA ILE A 269 14.39 0.54 -4.50
C ILE A 269 13.25 0.90 -5.46
N ALA A 270 13.16 2.15 -5.93
CA ALA A 270 12.06 2.60 -6.79
C ALA A 270 12.45 2.56 -8.28
N PRO A 271 11.79 1.75 -9.13
CA PRO A 271 12.01 1.70 -10.58
C PRO A 271 11.22 2.80 -11.33
N ILE A 272 11.12 4.00 -10.72
CA ILE A 272 10.50 5.21 -11.30
C ILE A 272 11.36 6.44 -10.96
N TYR A 273 10.98 7.63 -11.42
CA TYR A 273 11.73 8.87 -11.13
C TYR A 273 11.68 9.23 -9.64
N ILE A 274 12.72 9.90 -9.13
CA ILE A 274 12.81 10.36 -7.74
C ILE A 274 12.64 11.87 -7.65
N SER A 275 11.75 12.31 -6.76
CA SER A 275 11.58 13.71 -6.37
C SER A 275 12.05 13.95 -4.94
N CYS A 276 12.67 15.11 -4.67
CA CYS A 276 13.02 15.51 -3.32
C CYS A 276 12.92 17.02 -3.13
N PHE A 277 12.18 17.44 -2.10
CA PHE A 277 11.97 18.85 -1.80
C PHE A 277 11.90 19.06 -0.28
N PRO A 278 13.06 19.10 0.41
CA PRO A 278 13.12 19.17 1.87
C PRO A 278 12.78 20.56 2.40
N ASN A 279 12.59 20.67 3.71
CA ASN A 279 12.55 21.98 4.37
C ASN A 279 13.91 22.68 4.31
N ALA A 280 13.93 23.99 4.55
CA ALA A 280 15.15 24.74 4.81
C ALA A 280 15.73 24.44 6.21
N GLY A 281 15.92 23.16 6.52
CA GLY A 281 16.30 22.67 7.84
C GLY A 281 15.08 22.35 8.72
N LEU A 282 15.36 21.85 9.93
CA LEU A 282 14.31 21.67 10.94
C LEU A 282 13.77 23.04 11.38
N PRO A 283 12.46 23.18 11.64
CA PRO A 283 11.90 24.43 12.16
C PRO A 283 12.65 24.90 13.43
N ASP A 284 13.14 26.14 13.39
CA ASP A 284 13.90 26.75 14.47
C ASP A 284 13.30 28.13 14.82
N PRO A 285 12.58 28.25 15.95
CA PRO A 285 12.01 29.53 16.41
C PRO A 285 13.05 30.63 16.67
N LEU A 286 14.34 30.27 16.84
CA LEU A 286 15.42 31.22 17.04
C LEU A 286 16.00 31.72 15.71
N SER A 287 15.71 31.07 14.59
CA SER A 287 16.10 31.54 13.26
C SER A 287 15.26 32.75 12.86
N ALA A 288 15.90 33.73 12.22
CA ALA A 288 15.25 34.94 11.71
C ALA A 288 14.14 34.64 10.68
N THR A 289 14.24 33.52 9.97
CA THR A 289 13.26 33.05 8.97
C THR A 289 12.38 31.92 9.51
N GLY A 290 12.61 31.46 10.75
CA GLY A 290 12.03 30.24 11.31
C GLY A 290 12.70 28.95 10.84
N PHE A 291 13.70 29.04 9.97
CA PHE A 291 14.39 27.91 9.34
C PHE A 291 15.89 28.19 9.22
N PRO A 292 16.79 27.25 9.59
CA PRO A 292 18.22 27.55 9.69
C PRO A 292 19.01 27.45 8.38
N GLU A 293 18.55 26.69 7.38
CA GLU A 293 19.30 26.54 6.12
C GLU A 293 19.15 27.78 5.24
N THR A 294 20.26 28.20 4.62
CA THR A 294 20.32 29.26 3.62
C THR A 294 20.46 28.66 2.21
N PRO A 295 20.36 29.46 1.14
CA PRO A 295 20.63 28.99 -0.22
C PRO A 295 22.03 28.36 -0.36
N GLU A 296 23.01 28.92 0.35
CA GLU A 296 24.41 28.48 0.33
C GLU A 296 24.66 27.18 1.11
N SER A 297 23.75 26.79 2.00
CA SER A 297 23.86 25.53 2.75
C SER A 297 22.95 24.43 2.21
N LEU A 298 21.75 24.77 1.70
CA LEU A 298 20.81 23.80 1.15
C LEU A 298 21.22 23.28 -0.23
N ALA A 299 21.58 24.17 -1.16
CA ALA A 299 21.85 23.79 -2.55
C ALA A 299 23.05 22.83 -2.69
N PRO A 300 24.19 23.01 -1.97
CA PRO A 300 25.29 22.05 -2.04
C PRO A 300 24.93 20.63 -1.59
N GLN A 301 24.07 20.50 -0.57
CA GLN A 301 23.64 19.19 -0.07
C GLN A 301 22.81 18.43 -1.12
N LEU A 302 21.84 19.09 -1.77
CA LEU A 302 21.05 18.48 -2.83
C LEU A 302 21.86 18.25 -4.11
N LYS A 303 22.83 19.12 -4.41
CA LYS A 303 23.77 18.93 -5.51
C LYS A 303 24.57 17.64 -5.35
N GLU A 304 25.06 17.36 -4.15
CA GLU A 304 25.80 16.13 -3.87
C GLU A 304 24.98 14.88 -4.22
N TRP A 305 23.68 14.87 -3.90
CA TRP A 305 22.79 13.75 -4.21
C TRP A 305 22.51 13.63 -5.71
N ALA A 306 22.42 14.76 -6.40
CA ALA A 306 22.33 14.80 -7.87
C ALA A 306 23.61 14.26 -8.53
N GLU A 307 24.80 14.59 -8.00
CA GLU A 307 26.09 14.04 -8.47
C GLU A 307 26.18 12.52 -8.24
N LEU A 308 25.60 12.02 -7.15
CA LEU A 308 25.45 10.58 -6.88
C LEU A 308 24.38 9.90 -7.78
N GLY A 309 23.66 10.68 -8.59
CA GLY A 309 22.65 10.18 -9.51
C GLY A 309 21.38 9.71 -8.80
N TRP A 310 20.97 10.36 -7.71
CA TRP A 310 19.78 9.97 -6.93
C TRP A 310 18.50 10.72 -7.31
N LEU A 311 18.60 11.85 -8.00
CA LEU A 311 17.49 12.79 -8.17
C LEU A 311 17.09 13.00 -9.64
N ASN A 312 15.78 13.14 -9.87
CA ASN A 312 15.19 13.54 -11.15
C ASN A 312 14.44 14.87 -11.04
N ILE A 313 13.83 15.13 -9.89
CA ILE A 313 13.13 16.39 -9.57
C ILE A 313 13.63 16.89 -8.22
N VAL A 314 13.99 18.17 -8.14
CA VAL A 314 14.47 18.81 -6.91
C VAL A 314 13.74 20.11 -6.66
N GLY A 315 13.38 20.41 -5.41
CA GLY A 315 12.71 21.65 -5.03
C GLY A 315 12.90 21.99 -3.58
N GLY A 316 11.96 22.73 -3.01
CA GLY A 316 11.96 23.09 -1.60
C GLY A 316 10.58 23.03 -0.96
N CYS A 317 10.52 22.78 0.34
CA CYS A 317 9.31 22.86 1.13
C CYS A 317 9.40 24.02 2.13
N CYS A 318 8.95 23.87 3.38
CA CYS A 318 8.86 24.96 4.34
C CYS A 318 10.20 25.70 4.54
N GLY A 319 10.14 27.03 4.53
CA GLY A 319 11.31 27.91 4.69
C GLY A 319 12.08 28.19 3.40
N THR A 320 11.81 27.48 2.31
CA THR A 320 12.47 27.71 1.02
C THR A 320 11.85 28.88 0.25
N THR A 321 12.69 29.70 -0.37
CA THR A 321 12.30 30.94 -1.06
C THR A 321 12.79 30.92 -2.51
N PRO A 322 12.37 31.87 -3.37
CA PRO A 322 12.90 31.97 -4.74
C PRO A 322 14.43 32.00 -4.82
N VAL A 323 15.11 32.59 -3.83
CA VAL A 323 16.59 32.60 -3.80
C VAL A 323 17.17 31.20 -3.58
N HIS A 324 16.51 30.37 -2.76
CA HIS A 324 16.90 28.96 -2.59
C HIS A 324 16.71 28.18 -3.89
N ILE A 325 15.57 28.36 -4.55
CA ILE A 325 15.26 27.69 -5.83
C ILE A 325 16.25 28.11 -6.93
N ALA A 326 16.63 29.39 -7.00
CA ALA A 326 17.65 29.86 -7.93
C ALA A 326 19.03 29.25 -7.66
N ALA A 327 19.44 29.18 -6.39
CA ALA A 327 20.69 28.53 -6.01
C ALA A 327 20.70 27.04 -6.37
N LEU A 328 19.60 26.34 -6.08
CA LEU A 328 19.43 24.92 -6.41
C LEU A 328 19.44 24.68 -7.93
N ALA A 329 18.67 25.46 -8.69
CA ALA A 329 18.60 25.37 -10.14
C ALA A 329 19.98 25.55 -10.79
N ASN A 330 20.77 26.51 -10.31
CA ASN A 330 22.14 26.71 -10.77
C ASN A 330 23.08 25.57 -10.36
N ALA A 331 22.91 25.02 -9.16
CA ALA A 331 23.78 23.96 -8.64
C ALA A 331 23.66 22.64 -9.40
N VAL A 332 22.46 22.31 -9.90
CA VAL A 332 22.18 21.03 -10.59
C VAL A 332 22.08 21.13 -12.13
N LYS A 333 22.17 22.35 -12.69
CA LYS A 333 21.91 22.63 -14.11
C LYS A 333 22.64 21.72 -15.09
N ASP A 334 23.92 21.46 -14.83
CA ASP A 334 24.82 20.72 -15.73
C ASP A 334 25.01 19.25 -15.32
N LEU A 335 24.22 18.78 -14.33
CA LEU A 335 24.28 17.40 -13.85
C LEU A 335 23.29 16.50 -14.61
N PRO A 336 23.66 15.25 -14.91
CA PRO A 336 22.75 14.31 -15.52
C PRO A 336 21.63 13.91 -14.52
N PRO A 337 20.39 13.69 -14.99
CA PRO A 337 19.36 13.14 -14.13
C PRO A 337 19.67 11.70 -13.74
N ARG A 338 19.11 11.23 -12.60
CA ARG A 338 19.15 9.82 -12.20
C ARG A 338 18.64 8.93 -13.33
N LYS A 339 19.40 7.87 -13.64
CA LYS A 339 18.92 6.79 -14.50
C LYS A 339 18.03 5.87 -13.70
N VAL A 340 16.79 5.69 -14.14
CA VAL A 340 15.84 4.77 -13.50
C VAL A 340 16.39 3.33 -13.58
N PRO A 341 16.53 2.63 -12.44
CA PRO A 341 17.12 1.29 -12.41
C PRO A 341 16.12 0.25 -12.92
N GLU A 342 16.64 -0.76 -13.61
CA GLU A 342 15.90 -2.00 -13.87
C GLU A 342 16.02 -2.90 -12.64
N LEU A 343 14.89 -3.18 -11.99
CA LEU A 343 14.83 -4.01 -10.79
C LEU A 343 14.20 -5.38 -11.11
N PRO A 344 14.67 -6.47 -10.48
CA PRO A 344 14.06 -7.77 -10.64
C PRO A 344 12.63 -7.76 -10.11
N ARG A 345 11.69 -8.38 -10.84
CA ARG A 345 10.33 -8.63 -10.35
C ARG A 345 10.38 -9.54 -9.14
N ARG A 346 9.77 -9.09 -8.04
CA ARG A 346 9.72 -9.82 -6.77
C ARG A 346 8.37 -9.65 -6.12
N THR A 347 7.93 -10.67 -5.40
CA THR A 347 6.75 -10.59 -4.56
C THR A 347 7.11 -9.81 -3.30
N GLN A 348 6.35 -8.76 -3.02
CA GLN A 348 6.60 -7.83 -1.92
C GLN A 348 5.28 -7.47 -1.24
N PHE A 349 5.30 -7.44 0.08
CA PHE A 349 4.20 -7.04 0.94
C PHE A 349 4.70 -6.00 1.95
N SER A 350 3.80 -5.34 2.65
CA SER A 350 4.18 -4.45 3.74
C SER A 350 3.11 -4.38 4.83
N GLY A 351 3.58 -4.29 6.07
CA GLY A 351 2.84 -3.69 7.19
C GLY A 351 3.37 -2.28 7.42
N LEU A 352 3.87 -2.02 8.63
CA LEU A 352 4.77 -0.89 8.90
C LEU A 352 6.19 -1.12 8.36
N GLU A 353 6.55 -2.39 8.19
CA GLU A 353 7.84 -2.82 7.66
C GLU A 353 7.65 -3.54 6.32
N ALA A 354 8.68 -3.48 5.49
CA ALA A 354 8.71 -4.18 4.22
C ALA A 354 8.92 -5.68 4.45
N TYR A 355 8.21 -6.50 3.67
CA TYR A 355 8.44 -7.93 3.60
C TYR A 355 8.66 -8.35 2.15
N ARG A 356 9.85 -8.84 1.83
CA ARG A 356 10.20 -9.35 0.50
C ARG A 356 10.29 -10.87 0.54
N LEU A 357 9.58 -11.52 -0.38
CA LEU A 357 9.73 -12.95 -0.58
C LEU A 357 10.96 -13.18 -1.48
N GLU A 358 12.10 -13.51 -0.87
CA GLU A 358 13.35 -13.84 -1.56
C GLU A 358 13.57 -15.36 -1.66
N LEU A 359 14.13 -15.95 -0.60
CA LEU A 359 14.43 -17.37 -0.46
C LEU A 359 13.84 -17.89 0.84
N GLY A 360 13.17 -19.04 0.79
CA GLY A 360 12.56 -19.69 1.95
C GLY A 360 11.04 -19.76 1.88
N PHE A 361 10.46 -20.33 2.94
CA PHE A 361 9.03 -20.53 3.08
C PHE A 361 8.43 -19.42 3.95
N THR A 362 7.35 -18.80 3.47
CA THR A 362 6.65 -17.74 4.19
C THR A 362 5.58 -18.34 5.11
N VAL A 363 5.66 -18.03 6.40
CA VAL A 363 4.69 -18.46 7.41
C VAL A 363 3.58 -17.42 7.53
N ILE A 364 2.34 -17.82 7.23
CA ILE A 364 1.14 -17.01 7.45
C ILE A 364 0.40 -17.55 8.67
N GLY A 365 0.28 -16.74 9.73
CA GLY A 365 -0.33 -17.17 10.98
C GLY A 365 -1.85 -17.39 10.86
N GLU A 366 -2.33 -18.61 11.13
CA GLU A 366 -3.73 -19.04 10.96
C GLU A 366 -4.68 -18.78 12.14
N ARG A 367 -4.17 -18.38 13.31
CA ARG A 367 -4.92 -18.44 14.59
C ARG A 367 -5.89 -17.28 14.80
N THR A 368 -5.80 -16.24 13.99
CA THR A 368 -6.72 -15.08 13.96
C THR A 368 -7.94 -15.35 13.08
N ASN A 369 -8.49 -16.57 13.22
CA ASN A 369 -9.59 -17.08 12.42
C ASN A 369 -10.71 -17.59 13.35
N ILE A 370 -11.91 -17.01 13.25
CA ILE A 370 -13.04 -17.39 14.12
C ILE A 370 -13.42 -18.86 13.95
N THR A 371 -13.38 -19.39 12.73
CA THR A 371 -13.77 -20.79 12.46
C THR A 371 -12.66 -21.77 12.83
N GLY A 372 -11.39 -21.38 12.68
CA GLY A 372 -10.23 -22.24 12.87
C GLY A 372 -9.64 -22.24 14.28
N SER A 373 -9.92 -21.21 15.10
CA SER A 373 -9.27 -21.00 16.40
C SER A 373 -10.29 -20.84 17.52
N PRO A 374 -10.52 -21.87 18.35
CA PRO A 374 -11.49 -21.81 19.46
C PRO A 374 -11.19 -20.70 20.47
N LYS A 375 -9.90 -20.40 20.71
CA LYS A 375 -9.49 -19.32 21.60
C LYS A 375 -9.88 -17.96 21.03
N PHE A 376 -9.57 -17.71 19.76
CA PHE A 376 -9.87 -16.44 19.09
C PHE A 376 -11.38 -16.22 18.96
N SER A 377 -12.10 -17.26 18.52
CA SER A 377 -13.56 -17.28 18.44
C SER A 377 -14.23 -16.85 19.75
N LYS A 378 -13.84 -17.48 20.87
CA LYS A 378 -14.37 -17.16 22.20
C LYS A 378 -14.14 -15.69 22.58
N LEU A 379 -12.96 -15.15 22.28
CA LEU A 379 -12.59 -13.77 22.62
C LEU A 379 -13.41 -12.76 21.81
N VAL A 380 -13.47 -12.94 20.49
CA VAL A 380 -14.22 -12.04 19.59
C VAL A 380 -15.72 -12.08 19.89
N LEU A 381 -16.30 -13.28 20.09
CA LEU A 381 -17.72 -13.44 20.43
C LEU A 381 -18.07 -12.85 21.80
N ALA A 382 -17.12 -12.80 22.73
CA ALA A 382 -17.28 -12.13 24.03
C ALA A 382 -17.03 -10.62 23.97
N GLY A 383 -16.61 -10.07 22.82
CA GLY A 383 -16.23 -8.67 22.66
C GLY A 383 -14.87 -8.31 23.26
N ASP A 384 -14.06 -9.30 23.67
CA ASP A 384 -12.72 -9.13 24.23
C ASP A 384 -11.68 -9.01 23.11
N PHE A 385 -11.64 -7.84 22.49
CA PHE A 385 -10.71 -7.56 21.40
C PHE A 385 -9.25 -7.40 21.88
N ASP A 386 -9.01 -7.03 23.14
CA ASP A 386 -7.66 -6.95 23.71
C ASP A 386 -7.03 -8.33 23.83
N GLY A 387 -7.80 -9.31 24.32
CA GLY A 387 -7.38 -10.71 24.31
C GLY A 387 -7.17 -11.24 22.88
N ALA A 388 -8.00 -10.81 21.93
CA ALA A 388 -7.87 -11.17 20.51
C ALA A 388 -6.58 -10.60 19.88
N LEU A 389 -6.20 -9.36 20.20
CA LEU A 389 -4.91 -8.77 19.82
C LEU A 389 -3.74 -9.59 20.40
N GLY A 390 -3.89 -10.10 21.63
CA GLY A 390 -2.92 -11.02 22.23
C GLY A 390 -2.68 -12.28 21.39
N VAL A 391 -3.70 -12.81 20.71
CA VAL A 391 -3.52 -13.95 19.78
C VAL A 391 -2.74 -13.53 18.55
N ALA A 392 -3.04 -12.37 17.95
CA ALA A 392 -2.31 -11.84 16.81
C ALA A 392 -0.82 -11.61 17.15
N ARG A 393 -0.54 -10.94 18.27
CA ARG A 393 0.82 -10.66 18.75
C ARG A 393 1.64 -11.94 18.93
N GLN A 394 1.05 -12.95 19.57
CA GLN A 394 1.72 -14.26 19.78
C GLN A 394 2.12 -14.94 18.46
N GLN A 395 1.37 -14.75 17.38
CA GLN A 395 1.75 -15.32 16.08
C GLN A 395 2.96 -14.60 15.49
N VAL A 396 2.97 -13.27 15.56
CA VAL A 396 4.07 -12.44 15.06
C VAL A 396 5.36 -12.67 15.85
N GLU A 397 5.27 -12.77 17.18
CA GLU A 397 6.39 -13.16 18.05
C GLU A 397 6.85 -14.60 17.79
N GLY A 398 5.90 -15.49 17.44
CA GLY A 398 6.15 -16.88 17.08
C GLY A 398 6.72 -17.09 15.67
N GLY A 399 7.09 -16.01 14.97
CA GLY A 399 7.76 -16.09 13.65
C GLY A 399 6.82 -16.03 12.44
N ALA A 400 5.54 -15.69 12.62
CA ALA A 400 4.66 -15.42 11.49
C ALA A 400 5.18 -14.23 10.68
N ASN A 401 5.37 -14.42 9.38
CA ASN A 401 5.76 -13.35 8.46
C ASN A 401 4.57 -12.47 8.06
N LEU A 402 3.38 -13.06 8.01
CA LEU A 402 2.09 -12.40 7.79
C LEU A 402 1.06 -12.99 8.77
N ILE A 403 -0.04 -12.28 8.98
CA ILE A 403 -1.18 -12.78 9.77
C ILE A 403 -2.43 -12.88 8.91
N ASP A 404 -3.09 -14.04 8.93
CA ASP A 404 -4.39 -14.28 8.30
C ASP A 404 -5.51 -13.91 9.26
N ILE A 405 -6.42 -13.03 8.84
CA ILE A 405 -7.50 -12.53 9.68
C ILE A 405 -8.82 -12.90 9.03
N ASN A 406 -9.56 -13.78 9.70
CA ASN A 406 -10.89 -14.23 9.27
C ASN A 406 -11.92 -13.94 10.36
N MET A 407 -12.95 -13.17 10.00
CA MET A 407 -14.06 -12.77 10.87
C MET A 407 -15.40 -13.37 10.45
N ASP A 408 -15.42 -14.35 9.53
CA ASP A 408 -16.64 -14.96 9.03
C ASP A 408 -17.28 -15.84 10.10
N GLU A 409 -18.47 -15.44 10.55
CA GLU A 409 -19.29 -16.16 11.51
C GLU A 409 -20.75 -15.73 11.33
N GLY A 410 -21.68 -16.69 11.37
CA GLY A 410 -23.09 -16.43 11.07
C GLY A 410 -23.79 -15.55 12.10
N MET A 411 -23.27 -15.50 13.32
CA MET A 411 -23.82 -14.71 14.42
C MET A 411 -23.20 -13.31 14.58
N LEU A 412 -22.20 -12.96 13.75
CA LEU A 412 -21.50 -11.68 13.83
C LEU A 412 -21.76 -10.81 12.59
N ASP A 413 -21.77 -9.49 12.80
CA ASP A 413 -21.48 -8.57 11.70
C ASP A 413 -19.98 -8.64 11.41
N SER A 414 -19.60 -9.58 10.55
CA SER A 414 -18.19 -9.79 10.20
C SER A 414 -17.55 -8.59 9.53
N ARG A 415 -18.33 -7.75 8.82
CA ARG A 415 -17.78 -6.53 8.23
C ARG A 415 -17.38 -5.56 9.34
N ALA A 416 -18.26 -5.32 10.31
CA ALA A 416 -17.95 -4.47 11.46
C ALA A 416 -16.83 -5.05 12.33
N ALA A 417 -16.81 -6.38 12.55
CA ALA A 417 -15.78 -7.05 13.33
C ALA A 417 -14.40 -6.95 12.65
N MET A 418 -14.33 -7.12 11.32
CA MET A 418 -13.11 -6.95 10.54
C MET A 418 -12.56 -5.52 10.67
N VAL A 419 -13.40 -4.51 10.44
CA VAL A 419 -13.00 -3.10 10.55
C VAL A 419 -12.50 -2.79 11.96
N LYS A 420 -13.24 -3.21 13.00
CA LYS A 420 -12.86 -2.96 14.39
C LYS A 420 -11.51 -3.59 14.72
N PHE A 421 -11.29 -4.86 14.35
CA PHE A 421 -10.06 -5.55 14.70
C PHE A 421 -8.85 -5.00 13.93
N LEU A 422 -8.98 -4.69 12.65
CA LEU A 422 -7.90 -4.10 11.86
C LEU A 422 -7.52 -2.70 12.35
N ASN A 423 -8.50 -1.88 12.73
CA ASN A 423 -8.23 -0.55 13.30
C ASN A 423 -7.47 -0.65 14.64
N LEU A 424 -7.76 -1.68 15.44
CA LEU A 424 -7.03 -1.96 16.69
C LEU A 424 -5.63 -2.50 16.41
N ILE A 425 -5.45 -3.39 15.44
CA ILE A 425 -4.13 -3.87 15.00
C ILE A 425 -3.25 -2.70 14.55
N ALA A 426 -3.80 -1.73 13.83
CA ALA A 426 -3.07 -0.56 13.38
C ALA A 426 -2.53 0.31 14.54
N ALA A 427 -3.10 0.19 15.75
CA ALA A 427 -2.62 0.85 16.96
C ALA A 427 -1.55 0.04 17.72
N GLU A 428 -1.23 -1.18 17.28
CA GLU A 428 -0.28 -2.09 17.90
C GLU A 428 0.93 -2.31 16.98
N PRO A 429 2.05 -1.59 17.16
CA PRO A 429 3.22 -1.67 16.27
C PRO A 429 3.81 -3.07 16.14
N ASP A 430 3.81 -3.85 17.23
CA ASP A 430 4.35 -5.22 17.25
C ASP A 430 3.57 -6.17 16.32
N ILE A 431 2.30 -5.86 16.08
CA ILE A 431 1.42 -6.62 15.19
C ILE A 431 1.45 -6.01 13.79
N SER A 432 1.23 -4.70 13.68
CA SER A 432 1.10 -4.00 12.40
C SER A 432 2.41 -3.90 11.61
N ARG A 433 3.57 -4.24 12.20
CA ARG A 433 4.84 -4.35 11.47
C ARG A 433 4.77 -5.36 10.32
N VAL A 434 4.04 -6.47 10.47
CA VAL A 434 3.91 -7.50 9.43
C VAL A 434 2.69 -7.23 8.52
N PRO A 435 2.71 -7.70 7.26
CA PRO A 435 1.55 -7.60 6.37
C PRO A 435 0.37 -8.44 6.85
N VAL A 436 -0.83 -8.03 6.45
CA VAL A 436 -2.10 -8.70 6.77
C VAL A 436 -2.66 -9.41 5.54
N MET A 437 -3.09 -10.65 5.73
CA MET A 437 -3.95 -11.38 4.81
C MET A 437 -5.40 -11.26 5.30
N ILE A 438 -6.26 -10.61 4.51
CA ILE A 438 -7.67 -10.40 4.84
C ILE A 438 -8.44 -11.59 4.29
N ASP A 439 -9.02 -12.40 5.18
CA ASP A 439 -9.70 -13.63 4.84
C ASP A 439 -11.21 -13.55 5.03
N SER A 440 -11.97 -13.79 3.96
CA SER A 440 -13.42 -13.93 3.97
C SER A 440 -13.94 -14.53 2.68
N SER A 441 -15.05 -15.27 2.81
CA SER A 441 -15.89 -15.73 1.71
C SER A 441 -16.77 -14.63 1.10
N ARG A 442 -16.85 -13.44 1.72
CA ARG A 442 -17.68 -12.31 1.29
C ARG A 442 -16.84 -11.12 0.86
N TRP A 443 -17.03 -10.71 -0.40
CA TRP A 443 -16.35 -9.52 -0.96
C TRP A 443 -16.50 -8.26 -0.09
N SER A 444 -17.69 -8.01 0.46
CA SER A 444 -17.94 -6.82 1.29
C SER A 444 -17.10 -6.77 2.58
N VAL A 445 -16.63 -7.91 3.08
CA VAL A 445 -15.73 -8.00 4.24
C VAL A 445 -14.28 -7.81 3.79
N LEU A 446 -13.88 -8.44 2.67
CA LEU A 446 -12.56 -8.26 2.06
C LEU A 446 -12.29 -6.79 1.74
N GLU A 447 -13.24 -6.14 1.09
CA GLU A 447 -13.17 -4.72 0.73
C GLU A 447 -13.11 -3.81 1.96
N ALA A 448 -13.93 -4.08 2.98
CA ALA A 448 -13.86 -3.32 4.23
C ALA A 448 -12.51 -3.47 4.93
N GLY A 449 -11.89 -4.65 4.85
CA GLY A 449 -10.53 -4.86 5.37
C GLY A 449 -9.47 -4.10 4.59
N LEU A 450 -9.56 -4.06 3.25
CA LEU A 450 -8.63 -3.33 2.39
C LEU A 450 -8.63 -1.82 2.68
N GLN A 451 -9.80 -1.29 3.08
CA GLN A 451 -10.00 0.09 3.49
C GLN A 451 -9.42 0.43 4.87
N CYS A 452 -8.89 -0.56 5.61
CA CYS A 452 -8.32 -0.40 6.95
C CYS A 452 -6.80 -0.65 7.01
N ILE A 453 -6.17 -1.15 5.94
CA ILE A 453 -4.74 -1.51 5.95
C ILE A 453 -3.88 -0.55 5.15
N GLN A 454 -2.95 0.14 5.84
CA GLN A 454 -2.03 1.10 5.21
C GLN A 454 -1.00 0.43 4.29
N GLY A 455 -0.57 -0.79 4.62
CA GLY A 455 0.40 -1.56 3.87
C GLY A 455 -0.16 -2.27 2.62
N LYS A 456 0.70 -2.98 1.92
CA LYS A 456 0.34 -3.95 0.87
C LYS A 456 0.08 -5.31 1.50
N GLY A 457 -1.21 -5.59 1.74
CA GLY A 457 -1.70 -6.88 2.23
C GLY A 457 -2.07 -7.85 1.11
N ILE A 458 -2.75 -8.95 1.49
CA ILE A 458 -3.22 -9.99 0.58
C ILE A 458 -4.73 -10.20 0.78
N VAL A 459 -5.47 -10.32 -0.31
CA VAL A 459 -6.89 -10.73 -0.30
C VAL A 459 -6.97 -12.26 -0.35
N ASN A 460 -7.59 -12.88 0.64
CA ASN A 460 -7.87 -14.31 0.72
C ASN A 460 -9.40 -14.53 0.75
N SER A 461 -10.05 -14.83 -0.36
CA SER A 461 -9.54 -15.07 -1.71
C SER A 461 -10.58 -14.68 -2.75
N ILE A 462 -10.20 -14.72 -4.03
CA ILE A 462 -11.13 -14.69 -5.15
C ILE A 462 -11.07 -16.00 -5.94
N SER A 463 -12.08 -16.27 -6.75
CA SER A 463 -12.14 -17.49 -7.59
C SER A 463 -13.07 -17.29 -8.79
N LEU A 464 -13.06 -18.26 -9.71
CA LEU A 464 -13.95 -18.28 -10.89
C LEU A 464 -15.34 -18.86 -10.58
N LYS A 465 -15.63 -19.22 -9.32
CA LYS A 465 -16.89 -19.86 -8.89
C LYS A 465 -18.15 -19.11 -9.35
N GLU A 466 -18.11 -17.78 -9.32
CA GLU A 466 -19.24 -16.92 -9.68
C GLU A 466 -19.16 -16.40 -11.12
N GLY A 467 -18.31 -17.02 -11.93
CA GLY A 467 -18.05 -16.64 -13.31
C GLY A 467 -16.93 -15.62 -13.47
N GLU A 468 -16.53 -15.48 -14.73
CA GLU A 468 -15.35 -14.72 -15.14
C GLU A 468 -15.46 -13.21 -14.92
N GLU A 469 -16.60 -12.59 -15.20
CA GLU A 469 -16.76 -11.14 -15.07
C GLU A 469 -16.64 -10.69 -13.62
N LYS A 470 -17.26 -11.41 -12.68
CA LYS A 470 -17.14 -11.10 -11.25
C LYS A 470 -15.71 -11.29 -10.75
N PHE A 471 -15.02 -12.32 -11.24
CA PHE A 471 -13.60 -12.54 -10.96
C PHE A 471 -12.74 -11.36 -11.46
N LYS A 472 -12.98 -10.87 -12.68
CA LYS A 472 -12.29 -9.68 -13.24
C LYS A 472 -12.57 -8.43 -12.43
N ASP A 473 -13.82 -8.19 -12.04
CA ASP A 473 -14.22 -7.02 -11.26
C ASP A 473 -13.55 -6.99 -9.89
N HIS A 474 -13.60 -8.10 -9.17
CA HIS A 474 -12.87 -8.23 -7.90
C HIS A 474 -11.36 -8.03 -8.11
N ALA A 475 -10.76 -8.66 -9.13
CA ALA A 475 -9.33 -8.50 -9.41
C ALA A 475 -8.93 -7.05 -9.71
N ARG A 476 -9.75 -6.30 -10.47
CA ARG A 476 -9.54 -4.86 -10.72
C ARG A 476 -9.57 -4.06 -9.43
N LEU A 477 -10.53 -4.35 -8.54
CA LEU A 477 -10.63 -3.69 -7.24
C LEU A 477 -9.44 -4.03 -6.35
N VAL A 478 -9.05 -5.31 -6.22
CA VAL A 478 -7.86 -5.70 -5.43
C VAL A 478 -6.61 -4.96 -5.91
N ARG A 479 -6.42 -4.87 -7.23
CA ARG A 479 -5.31 -4.11 -7.83
C ARG A 479 -5.39 -2.62 -7.52
N ARG A 480 -6.58 -2.02 -7.57
CA ARG A 480 -6.80 -0.60 -7.29
C ARG A 480 -6.56 -0.25 -5.82
N TYR A 481 -6.87 -1.15 -4.89
CA TYR A 481 -6.51 -1.01 -3.47
C TYR A 481 -5.01 -1.27 -3.20
N GLY A 482 -4.27 -1.78 -4.19
CA GLY A 482 -2.85 -2.04 -4.07
C GLY A 482 -2.49 -3.29 -3.27
N ALA A 483 -3.35 -4.31 -3.27
CA ALA A 483 -3.12 -5.57 -2.59
C ALA A 483 -2.75 -6.70 -3.56
N ALA A 484 -2.10 -7.73 -3.03
CA ALA A 484 -1.93 -9.02 -3.71
C ALA A 484 -3.17 -9.90 -3.51
N VAL A 485 -3.24 -11.03 -4.23
CA VAL A 485 -4.44 -11.87 -4.23
C VAL A 485 -4.13 -13.36 -4.14
N ILE A 486 -4.84 -14.05 -3.25
CA ILE A 486 -4.99 -15.51 -3.30
C ILE A 486 -6.11 -15.85 -4.29
N VAL A 487 -5.80 -16.70 -5.27
CA VAL A 487 -6.73 -17.25 -6.24
C VAL A 487 -6.95 -18.72 -5.93
N MET A 488 -8.13 -19.07 -5.44
CA MET A 488 -8.47 -20.48 -5.21
C MET A 488 -8.71 -21.20 -6.54
N ALA A 489 -8.27 -22.46 -6.62
CA ALA A 489 -8.61 -23.36 -7.72
C ALA A 489 -10.07 -23.84 -7.59
N PHE A 490 -11.01 -22.92 -7.80
CA PHE A 490 -12.46 -23.11 -7.77
C PHE A 490 -13.07 -22.33 -8.94
N ASP A 491 -13.82 -23.02 -9.80
CA ASP A 491 -14.52 -22.41 -10.92
C ASP A 491 -16.02 -22.76 -10.90
N GLU A 492 -16.73 -22.45 -11.98
CA GLU A 492 -18.17 -22.67 -12.12
C GLU A 492 -18.57 -24.16 -12.00
N GLN A 493 -17.63 -25.10 -12.16
CA GLN A 493 -17.86 -26.55 -12.05
C GLN A 493 -17.54 -27.10 -10.65
N GLY A 494 -16.97 -26.30 -9.76
CA GLY A 494 -16.65 -26.71 -8.40
C GLY A 494 -15.19 -26.52 -8.01
N GLN A 495 -14.84 -27.05 -6.84
CA GLN A 495 -13.48 -27.06 -6.33
C GLN A 495 -12.63 -28.07 -7.10
N ALA A 496 -11.40 -27.71 -7.47
CA ALA A 496 -10.46 -28.65 -8.08
C ALA A 496 -9.98 -29.69 -7.05
N ASP A 497 -10.27 -30.95 -7.33
CA ASP A 497 -9.97 -32.12 -6.49
C ASP A 497 -8.79 -32.97 -7.03
N ASN A 498 -8.43 -32.82 -8.30
CA ASN A 498 -7.35 -33.56 -8.94
C ASN A 498 -6.37 -32.65 -9.71
N LEU A 499 -5.23 -33.21 -10.13
CA LEU A 499 -4.18 -32.46 -10.82
C LEU A 499 -4.67 -31.80 -12.13
N ALA A 500 -5.47 -32.49 -12.95
CA ALA A 500 -5.91 -31.95 -14.24
C ALA A 500 -6.77 -30.69 -14.03
N ARG A 501 -7.73 -30.74 -13.10
CA ARG A 501 -8.57 -29.59 -12.76
C ARG A 501 -7.77 -28.44 -12.16
N ARG A 502 -6.79 -28.71 -11.29
CA ARG A 502 -5.89 -27.68 -10.73
C ARG A 502 -5.13 -26.93 -11.84
N LYS A 503 -4.57 -27.65 -12.82
CA LYS A 503 -3.86 -27.04 -13.97
C LYS A 503 -4.78 -26.18 -14.83
N GLU A 504 -5.97 -26.68 -15.12
CA GLU A 504 -6.96 -25.97 -15.94
C GLU A 504 -7.37 -24.65 -15.30
N ILE A 505 -7.81 -24.67 -14.03
CA ILE A 505 -8.32 -23.49 -13.34
C ILE A 505 -7.22 -22.47 -13.10
N CYS A 506 -6.07 -22.87 -12.55
CA CYS A 506 -4.95 -21.95 -12.31
C CYS A 506 -4.43 -21.35 -13.61
N GLY A 507 -4.32 -22.15 -14.68
CA GLY A 507 -3.91 -21.66 -16.00
C GLY A 507 -4.91 -20.68 -16.62
N ARG A 508 -6.22 -20.93 -16.50
CA ARG A 508 -7.28 -20.02 -16.96
C ARG A 508 -7.24 -18.70 -16.18
N ALA A 509 -7.22 -18.77 -14.85
CA ALA A 509 -7.19 -17.60 -13.99
C ALA A 509 -5.94 -16.75 -14.22
N TYR A 510 -4.75 -17.35 -14.39
CA TYR A 510 -3.51 -16.64 -14.68
C TYR A 510 -3.60 -15.82 -15.97
N ARG A 511 -4.11 -16.41 -17.06
CA ARG A 511 -4.30 -15.70 -18.34
C ARG A 511 -5.27 -14.54 -18.19
N ILE A 512 -6.43 -14.76 -17.57
CA ILE A 512 -7.42 -13.68 -17.33
C ILE A 512 -6.77 -12.52 -16.55
N LEU A 513 -6.07 -12.83 -15.44
CA LEU A 513 -5.46 -11.81 -14.59
C LEU A 513 -4.35 -11.03 -15.32
N THR A 514 -3.45 -11.73 -16.02
CA THR A 514 -2.27 -11.10 -16.61
C THR A 514 -2.54 -10.47 -17.97
N GLU A 515 -3.36 -11.09 -18.81
CA GLU A 515 -3.60 -10.67 -20.20
C GLU A 515 -4.80 -9.72 -20.33
N GLU A 516 -5.84 -9.87 -19.49
CA GLU A 516 -7.08 -9.06 -19.61
C GLU A 516 -7.23 -7.99 -18.51
N VAL A 517 -6.86 -8.31 -17.26
CA VAL A 517 -6.93 -7.36 -16.13
C VAL A 517 -5.66 -6.52 -16.02
N GLY A 518 -4.52 -7.05 -16.47
CA GLY A 518 -3.20 -6.43 -16.30
C GLY A 518 -2.73 -6.47 -14.85
N PHE A 519 -3.11 -7.52 -14.11
CA PHE A 519 -2.67 -7.76 -12.74
C PHE A 519 -1.18 -8.18 -12.73
N PRO A 520 -0.33 -7.62 -11.85
CA PRO A 520 1.08 -8.00 -11.78
C PRO A 520 1.22 -9.49 -11.40
N PRO A 521 1.91 -10.32 -12.21
CA PRO A 521 2.00 -11.76 -11.93
C PRO A 521 2.72 -12.09 -10.62
N GLU A 522 3.66 -11.24 -10.18
CA GLU A 522 4.33 -11.35 -8.87
C GLU A 522 3.40 -11.16 -7.65
N ASP A 523 2.20 -10.61 -7.85
CA ASP A 523 1.16 -10.38 -6.83
C ASP A 523 0.04 -11.43 -6.88
N ILE A 524 0.16 -12.43 -7.76
CA ILE A 524 -0.78 -13.55 -7.87
C ILE A 524 -0.24 -14.73 -7.06
N VAL A 525 -1.03 -15.17 -6.08
CA VAL A 525 -0.76 -16.37 -5.29
C VAL A 525 -1.88 -17.38 -5.56
N PHE A 526 -1.55 -18.56 -6.05
CA PHE A 526 -2.53 -19.63 -6.23
C PHE A 526 -2.67 -20.48 -4.98
N ASP A 527 -3.91 -20.79 -4.61
CA ASP A 527 -4.24 -21.89 -3.69
C ASP A 527 -4.87 -23.04 -4.50
N PRO A 528 -4.11 -24.11 -4.82
CA PRO A 528 -4.63 -25.27 -5.54
C PRO A 528 -5.51 -26.20 -4.68
N ASN A 529 -5.95 -25.75 -3.50
CA ASN A 529 -6.72 -26.46 -2.49
C ASN A 529 -5.95 -27.61 -1.83
N ILE A 530 -5.43 -27.39 -0.63
CA ILE A 530 -5.03 -28.50 0.25
C ILE A 530 -6.30 -29.17 0.78
N LEU A 531 -6.53 -30.42 0.35
CA LEU A 531 -7.69 -31.23 0.73
C LEU A 531 -7.29 -32.32 1.73
N THR A 532 -8.26 -32.81 2.50
CA THR A 532 -8.04 -33.80 3.55
C THR A 532 -7.77 -35.20 2.97
N VAL A 533 -6.71 -35.86 3.46
CA VAL A 533 -6.37 -37.25 3.13
C VAL A 533 -6.72 -38.20 4.28
N ALA A 534 -6.51 -39.51 4.08
CA ALA A 534 -6.80 -40.54 5.09
C ALA A 534 -8.24 -40.50 5.61
N THR A 535 -9.20 -40.24 4.71
CA THR A 535 -10.64 -40.16 5.02
C THR A 535 -11.33 -41.52 4.96
N GLY A 536 -10.64 -42.55 4.46
CA GLY A 536 -11.21 -43.87 4.16
C GLY A 536 -11.82 -43.99 2.76
N LEU A 537 -11.82 -42.92 1.96
CA LEU A 537 -12.29 -42.93 0.57
C LEU A 537 -11.09 -42.94 -0.39
N GLU A 538 -11.08 -43.89 -1.32
CA GLU A 538 -9.96 -44.10 -2.27
C GLU A 538 -9.71 -42.88 -3.17
N GLU A 539 -10.78 -42.18 -3.56
CA GLU A 539 -10.75 -40.93 -4.33
C GLU A 539 -9.97 -39.81 -3.63
N HIS A 540 -9.86 -39.84 -2.30
CA HIS A 540 -9.14 -38.84 -1.51
C HIS A 540 -7.65 -39.17 -1.31
N SER A 541 -7.23 -40.40 -1.61
CA SER A 541 -5.86 -40.87 -1.35
C SER A 541 -4.80 -40.08 -2.13
N ASN A 542 -5.15 -39.55 -3.30
CA ASN A 542 -4.21 -38.87 -4.18
C ASN A 542 -4.15 -37.34 -4.01
N TYR A 543 -4.99 -36.76 -3.15
CA TYR A 543 -5.12 -35.30 -3.02
C TYR A 543 -3.82 -34.57 -2.70
N ALA A 544 -3.01 -35.14 -1.81
CA ALA A 544 -1.71 -34.59 -1.41
C ALA A 544 -0.68 -34.67 -2.55
N VAL A 545 -0.58 -35.82 -3.21
CA VAL A 545 0.30 -36.04 -4.38
C VAL A 545 -0.04 -35.05 -5.49
N ASP A 546 -1.33 -34.94 -5.82
CA ASP A 546 -1.79 -34.02 -6.85
C ASP A 546 -1.54 -32.56 -6.49
N PHE A 547 -1.53 -32.21 -5.19
CA PHE A 547 -1.28 -30.83 -4.76
C PHE A 547 0.19 -30.50 -5.02
N ILE A 548 1.09 -31.38 -4.57
CA ILE A 548 2.54 -31.26 -4.77
C ILE A 548 2.86 -31.20 -6.27
N ALA A 549 2.20 -32.01 -7.09
CA ALA A 549 2.35 -31.98 -8.54
C ALA A 549 1.82 -30.68 -9.16
N ALA A 550 0.71 -30.12 -8.64
CA ALA A 550 0.18 -28.84 -9.09
C ALA A 550 1.11 -27.68 -8.72
N VAL A 551 1.74 -27.71 -7.54
CA VAL A 551 2.77 -26.73 -7.15
C VAL A 551 3.88 -26.69 -8.20
N ARG A 552 4.50 -27.84 -8.53
CA ARG A 552 5.55 -27.90 -9.56
C ARG A 552 5.08 -27.32 -10.89
N TRP A 553 3.89 -27.73 -11.32
CA TRP A 553 3.33 -27.25 -12.58
C TRP A 553 3.12 -25.73 -12.59
N ILE A 554 2.59 -25.15 -11.51
CA ILE A 554 2.40 -23.71 -11.39
C ILE A 554 3.76 -22.99 -11.50
N LYS A 555 4.79 -23.46 -10.76
CA LYS A 555 6.12 -22.84 -10.81
C LYS A 555 6.79 -22.93 -12.19
N GLU A 556 6.55 -24.02 -12.91
CA GLU A 556 7.10 -24.25 -14.26
C GLU A 556 6.36 -23.48 -15.35
N ASN A 557 5.06 -23.23 -15.20
CA ASN A 557 4.20 -22.76 -16.30
C ASN A 557 3.64 -21.35 -16.10
N LEU A 558 3.55 -20.86 -14.86
CA LEU A 558 2.96 -19.56 -14.52
C LEU A 558 4.06 -18.66 -13.92
N PRO A 559 4.82 -17.93 -14.75
CA PRO A 559 6.01 -17.21 -14.29
C PRO A 559 5.66 -16.14 -13.25
N TYR A 560 6.54 -15.97 -12.27
CA TYR A 560 6.41 -15.05 -11.12
C TYR A 560 5.30 -15.36 -10.12
N ALA A 561 4.26 -16.11 -10.50
CA ALA A 561 3.20 -16.51 -9.59
C ALA A 561 3.74 -17.33 -8.41
N ARG A 562 3.04 -17.19 -7.28
CA ARG A 562 3.33 -17.89 -6.03
C ARG A 562 2.29 -18.95 -5.73
N VAL A 563 2.62 -19.86 -4.82
CA VAL A 563 1.69 -20.90 -4.35
C VAL A 563 1.56 -20.84 -2.83
N SER A 564 0.33 -20.91 -2.36
CA SER A 564 -0.06 -21.00 -0.95
C SER A 564 -0.98 -22.20 -0.71
N GLY A 565 -1.32 -22.44 0.55
CA GLY A 565 -2.41 -23.31 0.95
C GLY A 565 -2.60 -23.36 2.47
N GLY A 566 -3.83 -23.68 2.90
CA GLY A 566 -4.15 -23.99 4.29
C GLY A 566 -3.65 -25.37 4.70
N VAL A 567 -2.46 -25.46 5.29
CA VAL A 567 -1.79 -26.75 5.57
C VAL A 567 -2.59 -27.59 6.56
N SER A 568 -3.23 -26.94 7.53
CA SER A 568 -4.05 -27.61 8.55
C SER A 568 -5.13 -28.53 7.96
N ASN A 569 -5.62 -28.25 6.75
CA ASN A 569 -6.67 -29.02 6.05
C ASN A 569 -6.24 -30.45 5.71
N ILE A 570 -4.95 -30.69 5.47
CA ILE A 570 -4.41 -32.02 5.09
C ILE A 570 -4.72 -33.09 6.15
N SER A 571 -4.86 -32.64 7.40
CA SER A 571 -4.83 -33.47 8.61
C SER A 571 -6.18 -33.58 9.33
N PHE A 572 -7.28 -33.10 8.73
CA PHE A 572 -8.57 -33.03 9.43
C PHE A 572 -9.14 -34.38 9.86
N SER A 573 -8.79 -35.48 9.17
CA SER A 573 -9.16 -36.85 9.58
C SER A 573 -8.61 -37.23 10.98
N PHE A 574 -7.58 -36.54 11.46
CA PHE A 574 -6.91 -36.83 12.75
C PHE A 574 -7.13 -35.74 13.81
N ARG A 575 -8.21 -34.96 13.72
CA ARG A 575 -8.56 -33.96 14.76
C ARG A 575 -8.56 -34.60 16.17
N GLY A 576 -7.87 -33.94 17.10
CA GLY A 576 -7.67 -34.42 18.47
C GLY A 576 -6.40 -35.26 18.69
N ASN A 577 -5.66 -35.62 17.64
CA ASN A 577 -4.33 -36.23 17.75
C ASN A 577 -3.24 -35.29 17.22
N ASN A 578 -2.75 -34.38 18.08
CA ASN A 578 -1.79 -33.35 17.66
C ASN A 578 -0.46 -33.93 17.17
N VAL A 579 0.03 -35.01 17.79
CA VAL A 579 1.30 -35.66 17.40
C VAL A 579 1.27 -36.09 15.93
N VAL A 580 0.20 -36.77 15.51
CA VAL A 580 0.05 -37.21 14.12
C VAL A 580 -0.16 -36.03 13.19
N ARG A 581 -0.98 -35.03 13.59
CA ARG A 581 -1.25 -33.85 12.75
C ARG A 581 0.02 -33.04 12.49
N GLU A 582 0.80 -32.76 13.53
CA GLU A 582 2.06 -32.01 13.44
C GLU A 582 3.07 -32.75 12.56
N ALA A 583 3.20 -34.08 12.71
CA ALA A 583 4.02 -34.90 11.82
C ALA A 583 3.55 -34.85 10.35
N MET A 584 2.23 -34.91 10.10
CA MET A 584 1.67 -34.75 8.76
C MET A 584 1.95 -33.37 8.16
N HIS A 585 1.85 -32.29 8.96
CA HIS A 585 2.13 -30.94 8.50
C HIS A 585 3.59 -30.79 8.08
N ALA A 586 4.52 -31.23 8.93
CA ALA A 586 5.95 -31.15 8.69
C ALA A 586 6.39 -31.99 7.48
N ALA A 587 5.91 -33.23 7.36
CA ALA A 587 6.17 -34.07 6.19
C ALA A 587 5.58 -33.51 4.91
N PHE A 588 4.34 -33.02 4.94
CA PHE A 588 3.71 -32.40 3.78
C PHE A 588 4.46 -31.13 3.34
N LEU A 589 4.78 -30.25 4.28
CA LEU A 589 5.53 -29.02 4.01
C LEU A 589 6.91 -29.32 3.43
N TYR A 590 7.64 -30.30 3.95
CA TYR A 590 8.93 -30.71 3.38
C TYR A 590 8.82 -31.04 1.89
N HIS A 591 7.86 -31.89 1.50
CA HIS A 591 7.68 -32.27 0.10
C HIS A 591 7.11 -31.14 -0.77
N ALA A 592 6.19 -30.34 -0.25
CA ALA A 592 5.58 -29.23 -0.96
C ALA A 592 6.56 -28.07 -1.19
N ILE A 593 7.39 -27.73 -0.18
CA ILE A 593 8.45 -26.73 -0.30
C ILE A 593 9.50 -27.19 -1.32
N ASN A 594 9.90 -28.46 -1.30
CA ASN A 594 10.78 -29.03 -2.32
C ASN A 594 10.18 -29.00 -3.73
N ALA A 595 8.86 -29.00 -3.85
CA ALA A 595 8.14 -28.80 -5.10
C ALA A 595 7.97 -27.32 -5.51
N GLY A 596 8.29 -26.38 -4.62
CA GLY A 596 8.24 -24.93 -4.86
C GLY A 596 7.09 -24.19 -4.17
N LEU A 597 6.51 -24.72 -3.10
CA LEU A 597 5.52 -24.02 -2.28
C LEU A 597 6.19 -22.79 -1.62
N ASP A 598 5.65 -21.59 -1.89
CA ASP A 598 6.26 -20.33 -1.46
C ASP A 598 5.79 -19.89 -0.06
N MET A 599 4.54 -20.23 0.31
CA MET A 599 3.93 -19.79 1.57
C MET A 599 2.86 -20.77 2.06
N GLY A 600 2.47 -20.69 3.32
CA GLY A 600 1.37 -21.49 3.85
C GLY A 600 0.71 -20.90 5.08
N ILE A 601 -0.60 -21.10 5.18
CA ILE A 601 -1.42 -20.68 6.32
C ILE A 601 -1.34 -21.79 7.37
N ILE A 602 -0.60 -21.51 8.45
CA ILE A 602 -0.23 -22.48 9.49
C ILE A 602 -0.17 -21.85 10.87
N ASN A 603 -0.13 -22.70 11.90
CA ASN A 603 0.21 -22.25 13.24
C ASN A 603 1.73 -22.01 13.37
N ALA A 604 2.15 -20.74 13.33
CA ALA A 604 3.56 -20.34 13.39
C ALA A 604 4.33 -20.93 14.60
N GLY A 605 3.66 -21.12 15.74
CA GLY A 605 4.29 -21.67 16.95
C GLY A 605 4.41 -23.20 16.99
N GLN A 606 3.95 -23.93 15.97
CA GLN A 606 3.91 -25.41 15.92
C GLN A 606 4.53 -25.99 14.65
N LEU A 607 5.70 -25.48 14.27
CA LEU A 607 6.48 -26.02 13.14
C LEU A 607 7.42 -27.13 13.63
N THR A 608 6.96 -28.38 13.60
CA THR A 608 7.83 -29.54 13.83
C THR A 608 8.86 -29.65 12.71
N VAL A 609 10.12 -29.94 13.07
CA VAL A 609 11.19 -30.15 12.09
C VAL A 609 11.05 -31.55 11.48
N TYR A 610 11.07 -31.65 10.15
CA TYR A 610 10.91 -32.92 9.42
C TYR A 610 11.85 -34.03 9.92
N GLU A 611 13.12 -33.69 10.17
CA GLU A 611 14.15 -34.64 10.61
C GLU A 611 13.96 -35.14 12.05
N GLU A 612 13.14 -34.45 12.85
CA GLU A 612 12.84 -34.80 14.24
C GLU A 612 11.62 -35.72 14.36
N ILE A 613 10.89 -35.96 13.27
CA ILE A 613 9.75 -36.88 13.27
C ILE A 613 10.26 -38.31 13.51
N PRO A 614 9.70 -39.07 14.48
CA PRO A 614 10.05 -40.47 14.68
C PRO A 614 9.92 -41.27 13.38
N LYS A 615 10.94 -42.07 13.04
CA LYS A 615 11.06 -42.71 11.71
C LYS A 615 9.88 -43.64 11.38
N ASP A 616 9.37 -44.35 12.38
CA ASP A 616 8.20 -45.21 12.30
C ASP A 616 6.93 -44.42 11.99
N LEU A 617 6.71 -43.29 12.66
CA LEU A 617 5.60 -42.38 12.36
C LEU A 617 5.77 -41.71 10.99
N LEU A 618 6.99 -41.28 10.64
CA LEU A 618 7.28 -40.63 9.38
C LEU A 618 6.97 -41.54 8.18
N GLU A 619 7.35 -42.82 8.25
CA GLU A 619 7.04 -43.79 7.20
C GLU A 619 5.52 -43.90 6.99
N LEU A 620 4.74 -44.03 8.06
CA LEU A 620 3.28 -44.12 8.00
C LEU A 620 2.63 -42.84 7.44
N VAL A 621 3.14 -41.68 7.85
CA VAL A 621 2.68 -40.37 7.37
C VAL A 621 3.00 -40.21 5.88
N GLU A 622 4.20 -40.54 5.44
CA GLU A 622 4.59 -40.45 4.03
C GLU A 622 3.84 -41.46 3.15
N ASP A 623 3.55 -42.65 3.66
CA ASP A 623 2.75 -43.64 2.94
C ASP A 623 1.36 -43.07 2.59
N VAL A 624 0.75 -42.31 3.50
CA VAL A 624 -0.52 -41.60 3.28
C VAL A 624 -0.34 -40.38 2.37
N LEU A 625 0.59 -39.48 2.67
CA LEU A 625 0.76 -38.23 1.93
C LEU A 625 1.24 -38.43 0.48
N LEU A 626 2.02 -39.47 0.23
CA LEU A 626 2.58 -39.76 -1.09
C LEU A 626 1.86 -40.93 -1.78
N ASN A 627 0.77 -41.43 -1.18
CA ASN A 627 -0.05 -42.52 -1.70
C ASN A 627 0.81 -43.73 -2.15
N ARG A 628 1.78 -44.13 -1.32
CA ARG A 628 2.79 -45.15 -1.69
C ARG A 628 2.22 -46.58 -1.70
N ARG A 629 1.12 -46.80 -0.98
CA ARG A 629 0.51 -48.12 -0.80
C ARG A 629 -1.00 -48.03 -0.50
N PRO A 630 -1.80 -49.04 -0.86
CA PRO A 630 -3.26 -49.01 -0.69
C PRO A 630 -3.75 -48.99 0.77
N ASP A 631 -3.04 -49.66 1.69
CA ASP A 631 -3.40 -49.80 3.11
C ASP A 631 -2.79 -48.71 4.01
N ALA A 632 -2.28 -47.61 3.42
CA ALA A 632 -1.61 -46.53 4.17
C ALA A 632 -2.51 -45.89 5.25
N THR A 633 -3.78 -45.64 4.90
CA THR A 633 -4.75 -45.01 5.81
C THR A 633 -5.02 -45.88 7.02
N GLU A 634 -5.28 -47.18 6.81
CA GLU A 634 -5.57 -48.14 7.89
C GLU A 634 -4.39 -48.22 8.88
N ARG A 635 -3.17 -48.37 8.35
CA ARG A 635 -1.95 -48.44 9.17
C ARG A 635 -1.72 -47.19 10.02
N LEU A 636 -1.91 -46.00 9.45
CA LEU A 636 -1.73 -44.75 10.20
C LEU A 636 -2.82 -44.57 11.27
N VAL A 637 -4.07 -44.95 10.98
CA VAL A 637 -5.17 -44.92 11.95
C VAL A 637 -4.91 -45.89 13.11
N GLU A 638 -4.54 -47.14 12.83
CA GLU A 638 -4.19 -48.13 13.86
C GLU A 638 -3.04 -47.66 14.75
N PHE A 639 -2.01 -47.05 14.16
CA PHE A 639 -0.90 -46.46 14.91
C PHE A 639 -1.36 -45.27 15.77
N ALA A 640 -2.19 -44.39 15.20
CA ALA A 640 -2.71 -43.21 15.90
C ALA A 640 -3.59 -43.56 17.11
N GLU A 641 -4.27 -44.71 17.11
CA GLU A 641 -5.04 -45.19 18.25
C GLU A 641 -4.16 -45.53 19.46
N GLN A 642 -2.90 -45.95 19.25
CA GLN A 642 -1.94 -46.24 20.33
C GLN A 642 -1.55 -44.99 21.13
N PHE A 643 -1.59 -43.80 20.49
CA PHE A 643 -1.31 -42.52 21.16
C PHE A 643 -2.52 -41.99 21.94
N LYS A 644 -3.74 -42.30 21.50
CA LYS A 644 -4.97 -41.94 22.23
C LYS A 644 -5.10 -42.70 23.56
N SER A 645 -4.56 -43.91 23.65
CA SER A 645 -4.58 -44.74 24.86
C SER A 645 -3.49 -44.32 25.87
N ALA A 646 -2.32 -43.86 25.43
CA ALA A 646 -1.28 -43.37 26.34
C ALA A 646 -1.68 -42.10 27.11
N ALA A 647 -2.41 -41.18 26.48
CA ALA A 647 -2.90 -39.95 27.13
C ALA A 647 -4.05 -40.17 28.14
N LYS A 648 -4.63 -41.38 28.21
CA LYS A 648 -5.68 -41.73 29.19
C LYS A 648 -5.15 -42.39 30.47
N VAL A 649 -3.86 -42.71 30.54
CA VAL A 649 -3.28 -43.46 31.67
C VAL A 649 -2.62 -42.56 32.73
N GLU A 650 -2.46 -41.27 32.46
CA GLU A 650 -2.18 -40.26 33.50
C GLU A 650 -3.48 -39.58 33.95
N VAL A 651 -4.10 -40.14 34.98
CA VAL A 651 -5.16 -39.50 35.79
C VAL A 651 -4.66 -39.34 37.21
#